data_AF-A0AAV5GMQ7-F1
#
_entry.id   AF-A0AAV5GMQ7-F1
#
_cell.length_a   1.000
_cell.length_b   1.000
_cell.length_c   1.000
_cell.angle_alpha   90.00
_cell.angle_beta   90.00
_cell.angle_gamma   90.00
#
_symmetry.space_group_name_H-M   'P 1'
#
loop_
_entity.id
_entity.type
_entity.pdbx_description
1 polymer ?
#
loop_
_entity_poly.entity_id
_entity_poly.type
_entity_poly.pdbx_seq_one_letter_code
_entity_poly.pdbx_strand_id
1 'polypeptide(L)'
;MRLLQLLGALALCRSAGRPAARNASFHHSTAESSFTLTNLPPTVALHASFLSPVTPADVFRQSIPFSYLYLTVESLDGQPHDVEVYSEVNGLWLADAEDEELEWEGFEPSHGRDWVGARAALQKQRVFEEEWHEDLFSKDWVPTDRILHGELWYAAQAPPGSPVGTTFAAGDDAMLTRRAFAKSGLLASHTNSTFRPTRTRSARNASLILDEPVFALVHAFGRVGAETPTAHREAVVALGHVRDPIVQIRTGVPDAPLNEPLRPLWASTFSDAKQLVSFVMKDFETARRLSNEFNAKLYADAREVESHEYGNVVSVSTRQVFMALEGGWDQSQEGGRAKDGLVAWSPVTGEPIPAVVMLKEISSNGNVQTIDVIAPFLPFLLYAAPTMLPLLAEPIYRYMATGLYTPVPPTHDLGDHYPNATGHDDFLYPGLPIEEAGNMLCMALAGMRVAEPSTAPLSVHQRLQHLWDSASDWAEEKRTGSTARRSRVGWEAEVGIGRDHRREAARMARSQARDRYELLKKWAVYLEENGLYPGDQRTTDDFFGSAPNQTSLVVKAIAGLRSMSEIAGDLGHTDDQQHYLDVSTRFRDKFLELALAKDGTHLLGTYNNQTSWVTHYNLYFDKLLGLNIFPASIYAMLDKFYPTHAEPYGPALDSRFPTRAKTDWLAWASALFPPRSPSRTLFLHSLASYLRQSRNAVFGDSITPQEGWSVGFLSRPVAGGHYALLGRAVMEQAAADRLRARLAAQSGRMVQLLAALGAGAVCLVAWRAARRCRRHSRKGYVELGASSSGRRGSGVSLAGRRGSEGVWLAESPRSVFELESVVDEDEDDERRAEAWSRGAARLRGNSYAEGMEDNALGLGGPGLPRKRE
;
A
#
# COMPACT_ATOMS: atom_id res chain seq x y z
N MET A 1 -28.50 -20.50 -20.41
CA MET A 1 -28.35 -21.38 -19.20
C MET A 1 -27.88 -20.53 -18.00
N ARG A 2 -28.21 -20.84 -16.73
CA ARG A 2 -28.27 -19.79 -15.66
C ARG A 2 -27.55 -20.08 -14.34
N LEU A 3 -26.66 -19.14 -14.00
CA LEU A 3 -25.97 -18.99 -12.72
C LEU A 3 -26.82 -18.16 -11.75
N LEU A 4 -26.84 -18.55 -10.47
CA LEU A 4 -27.48 -17.79 -9.38
C LEU A 4 -26.95 -18.32 -8.03
N GLN A 5 -25.79 -17.83 -7.59
CA GLN A 5 -25.09 -18.34 -6.39
C GLN A 5 -24.60 -17.24 -5.43
N LEU A 6 -25.44 -16.23 -5.20
CA LEU A 6 -25.49 -15.49 -3.95
C LEU A 6 -26.79 -15.88 -3.22
N LEU A 7 -26.72 -15.99 -1.89
CA LEU A 7 -27.51 -16.85 -1.00
C LEU A 7 -29.01 -17.09 -1.30
N GLY A 8 -29.76 -16.08 -1.77
CA GLY A 8 -31.22 -16.20 -1.97
C GLY A 8 -31.67 -17.15 -3.09
N ALA A 9 -30.80 -17.47 -4.05
CA ALA A 9 -31.26 -17.98 -5.35
C ALA A 9 -31.18 -19.51 -5.56
N LEU A 10 -30.51 -20.25 -4.68
CA LEU A 10 -30.50 -21.72 -4.67
C LEU A 10 -31.91 -22.34 -4.59
N ALA A 11 -32.86 -21.62 -3.97
CA ALA A 11 -34.27 -22.00 -3.91
C ALA A 11 -34.99 -21.99 -5.28
N LEU A 12 -34.59 -21.09 -6.19
CA LEU A 12 -35.17 -20.96 -7.53
C LEU A 12 -34.65 -22.04 -8.48
N CYS A 13 -33.35 -22.37 -8.45
CA CYS A 13 -32.84 -23.52 -9.21
C CYS A 13 -33.53 -24.84 -8.81
N ARG A 14 -33.71 -25.07 -7.50
CA ARG A 14 -34.42 -26.24 -6.97
C ARG A 14 -35.88 -26.29 -7.38
N SER A 15 -36.63 -25.18 -7.27
CA SER A 15 -38.05 -25.14 -7.66
C SER A 15 -38.28 -25.16 -9.17
N ALA A 16 -37.31 -24.75 -9.98
CA ALA A 16 -37.32 -24.88 -11.44
C ALA A 16 -36.80 -26.25 -11.96
N GLY A 17 -36.39 -27.17 -11.07
CA GLY A 17 -35.89 -28.49 -11.45
C GLY A 17 -34.56 -28.48 -12.22
N ARG A 18 -33.78 -27.40 -12.16
CA ARG A 18 -32.52 -27.24 -12.90
C ARG A 18 -31.31 -27.48 -11.98
N PRO A 19 -30.26 -28.19 -12.44
CA PRO A 19 -29.06 -28.39 -11.64
C PRO A 19 -28.37 -27.04 -11.37
N ALA A 20 -27.84 -26.87 -10.16
CA ALA A 20 -26.99 -25.73 -9.83
C ALA A 20 -25.64 -25.84 -10.57
N ALA A 21 -25.05 -24.70 -10.91
CA ALA A 21 -23.68 -24.66 -11.40
C ALA A 21 -22.69 -25.14 -10.32
N ARG A 22 -21.60 -25.76 -10.75
CA ARG A 22 -20.48 -26.15 -9.91
C ARG A 22 -19.38 -25.08 -10.00
N ASN A 23 -18.81 -24.69 -8.85
CA ASN A 23 -17.53 -24.01 -8.84
C ASN A 23 -16.42 -25.01 -9.21
N ALA A 24 -15.76 -24.76 -10.34
CA ALA A 24 -14.70 -25.58 -10.91
C ALA A 24 -13.31 -25.11 -10.50
N SER A 25 -13.09 -23.79 -10.38
CA SER A 25 -11.84 -23.20 -9.90
C SER A 25 -12.03 -21.80 -9.32
N PHE A 26 -11.17 -21.44 -8.38
CA PHE A 26 -11.05 -20.12 -7.79
C PHE A 26 -9.61 -19.60 -7.97
N HIS A 27 -9.47 -18.32 -8.30
CA HIS A 27 -8.21 -17.60 -8.37
C HIS A 27 -8.32 -16.27 -7.59
N HIS A 28 -7.22 -15.83 -7.00
CA HIS A 28 -7.15 -14.60 -6.22
C HIS A 28 -5.80 -13.90 -6.45
N SER A 29 -5.84 -12.58 -6.58
CA SER A 29 -4.71 -11.67 -6.73
C SER A 29 -4.84 -10.48 -5.76
N THR A 30 -3.88 -9.56 -5.76
CA THR A 30 -3.94 -8.29 -4.99
C THR A 30 -5.25 -7.52 -5.14
N ALA A 31 -5.90 -7.61 -6.30
CA ALA A 31 -7.08 -6.81 -6.68
C ALA A 31 -8.32 -7.65 -7.04
N GLU A 32 -8.13 -8.92 -7.42
CA GLU A 32 -9.18 -9.72 -8.07
C GLU A 32 -9.54 -10.99 -7.29
N SER A 33 -10.82 -11.36 -7.33
CA SER A 33 -11.34 -12.67 -6.91
C SER A 33 -12.16 -13.27 -8.05
N SER A 34 -11.65 -14.33 -8.67
CA SER A 34 -12.16 -14.89 -9.93
C SER A 34 -12.63 -16.34 -9.77
N PHE A 35 -13.86 -16.61 -10.21
CA PHE A 35 -14.55 -17.89 -10.06
C PHE A 35 -14.91 -18.47 -11.44
N THR A 36 -14.52 -19.71 -11.74
CA THR A 36 -14.97 -20.42 -12.94
C THR A 36 -16.10 -21.37 -12.59
N LEU A 37 -17.29 -21.11 -13.13
CA LEU A 37 -18.53 -21.77 -12.73
C LEU A 37 -19.13 -22.50 -13.95
N THR A 38 -19.33 -23.83 -13.84
CA THR A 38 -19.74 -24.70 -14.96
C THR A 38 -21.06 -25.41 -14.72
N ASN A 39 -21.73 -25.84 -15.78
CA ASN A 39 -22.86 -26.76 -15.69
C ASN A 39 -22.43 -28.23 -15.45
N LEU A 40 -23.41 -29.14 -15.40
CA LEU A 40 -23.24 -30.57 -15.23
C LEU A 40 -24.07 -31.34 -16.29
N PRO A 41 -23.45 -32.12 -17.20
CA PRO A 41 -22.00 -32.15 -17.47
C PRO A 41 -21.49 -30.78 -17.94
N PRO A 42 -20.18 -30.48 -17.81
CA PRO A 42 -19.61 -29.19 -18.20
C PRO A 42 -19.58 -29.04 -19.73
N THR A 43 -20.40 -28.15 -20.27
CA THR A 43 -20.43 -27.73 -21.68
C THR A 43 -20.26 -26.21 -21.84
N VAL A 44 -20.52 -25.43 -20.78
CA VAL A 44 -20.30 -23.98 -20.74
C VAL A 44 -19.60 -23.61 -19.43
N ALA A 45 -18.59 -22.75 -19.51
CA ALA A 45 -18.02 -22.04 -18.38
C ALA A 45 -18.52 -20.59 -18.35
N LEU A 46 -18.73 -20.08 -17.14
CA LEU A 46 -18.87 -18.65 -16.86
C LEU A 46 -17.82 -18.28 -15.84
N HIS A 47 -16.90 -17.40 -16.23
CA HIS A 47 -15.92 -16.79 -15.33
C HIS A 47 -16.53 -15.51 -14.77
N ALA A 48 -16.67 -15.44 -13.44
CA ALA A 48 -17.14 -14.27 -12.72
C ALA A 48 -15.98 -13.69 -11.91
N SER A 49 -15.58 -12.48 -12.28
CA SER A 49 -14.34 -11.85 -11.82
C SER A 49 -14.64 -10.54 -11.10
N PHE A 50 -14.44 -10.53 -9.78
CA PHE A 50 -14.63 -9.36 -8.93
C PHE A 50 -13.30 -8.61 -8.79
N LEU A 51 -13.18 -7.47 -9.48
CA LEU A 51 -12.01 -6.59 -9.45
C LEU A 51 -12.29 -5.39 -8.56
N SER A 52 -11.62 -5.31 -7.41
CA SER A 52 -11.49 -4.07 -6.64
C SER A 52 -10.16 -3.40 -7.03
N PRO A 53 -10.18 -2.26 -7.76
CA PRO A 53 -8.97 -1.68 -8.33
C PRO A 53 -7.89 -1.35 -7.29
N VAL A 54 -6.66 -1.79 -7.58
CA VAL A 54 -5.47 -1.47 -6.79
C VAL A 54 -4.58 -0.56 -7.65
N THR A 55 -4.59 0.73 -7.30
CA THR A 55 -3.93 1.81 -8.04
C THR A 55 -3.12 2.70 -7.09
N PRO A 56 -2.22 2.13 -6.25
CA PRO A 56 -1.67 2.78 -5.05
C PRO A 56 -0.88 4.08 -5.28
N ALA A 57 -0.38 4.32 -6.49
CA ALA A 57 0.28 5.58 -6.83
C ALA A 57 -0.72 6.69 -7.23
N ASP A 58 -1.86 6.32 -7.83
CA ASP A 58 -2.90 7.21 -8.31
C ASP A 58 -3.98 7.35 -7.23
N VAL A 59 -3.72 8.25 -6.28
CA VAL A 59 -4.61 8.51 -5.13
C VAL A 59 -6.03 8.89 -5.58
N PHE A 60 -6.18 9.51 -6.75
CA PHE A 60 -7.51 9.82 -7.29
C PHE A 60 -8.24 8.53 -7.69
N ARG A 61 -7.66 7.69 -8.55
CA ARG A 61 -8.28 6.39 -8.91
C ARG A 61 -8.52 5.51 -7.70
N GLN A 62 -7.58 5.49 -6.75
CA GLN A 62 -7.69 4.66 -5.55
C GLN A 62 -8.80 5.13 -4.60
N SER A 63 -9.21 6.40 -4.69
CA SER A 63 -10.34 6.98 -3.93
C SER A 63 -11.72 6.79 -4.58
N ILE A 64 -11.82 6.16 -5.75
CA ILE A 64 -13.11 5.95 -6.42
C ILE A 64 -13.84 4.76 -5.75
N PRO A 65 -15.04 4.96 -5.17
CA PRO A 65 -15.72 3.94 -4.36
C PRO A 65 -16.49 2.92 -5.21
N PHE A 66 -15.84 2.35 -6.23
CA PHE A 66 -16.40 1.36 -7.14
C PHE A 66 -15.47 0.15 -7.31
N SER A 67 -16.08 -1.04 -7.34
CA SER A 67 -15.47 -2.28 -7.84
C SER A 67 -16.21 -2.74 -9.11
N TYR A 68 -15.54 -3.54 -9.92
CA TYR A 68 -16.13 -4.16 -11.11
C TYR A 68 -16.47 -5.62 -10.83
N LEU A 69 -17.62 -6.07 -11.33
CA LEU A 69 -17.86 -7.47 -11.66
C LEU A 69 -17.81 -7.56 -13.18
N TYR A 70 -16.82 -8.28 -13.72
CA TYR A 70 -16.80 -8.63 -15.14
C TYR A 70 -17.08 -10.12 -15.32
N LEU A 71 -17.79 -10.44 -16.40
CA LEU A 71 -18.39 -11.75 -16.66
C LEU A 71 -17.96 -12.21 -18.04
N THR A 72 -17.35 -13.38 -18.16
CA THR A 72 -17.00 -13.97 -19.46
C THR A 72 -17.51 -15.40 -19.66
N VAL A 73 -17.91 -15.74 -20.88
CA VAL A 73 -18.58 -17.01 -21.21
C VAL A 73 -17.78 -17.81 -22.25
N GLU A 74 -17.56 -19.10 -21.99
CA GLU A 74 -16.89 -20.02 -22.91
C GLU A 74 -17.73 -21.29 -23.17
N SER A 75 -17.75 -21.74 -24.43
CA SER A 75 -18.26 -23.07 -24.81
C SER A 75 -17.13 -24.10 -24.72
N LEU A 76 -17.29 -25.09 -23.83
CA LEU A 76 -16.28 -26.10 -23.50
C LEU A 76 -16.33 -27.33 -24.43
N ASP A 77 -17.45 -27.55 -25.12
CA ASP A 77 -17.64 -28.63 -26.11
C ASP A 77 -17.58 -28.11 -27.57
N GLY A 78 -17.31 -26.81 -27.75
CA GLY A 78 -17.29 -26.10 -29.03
C GLY A 78 -18.67 -25.87 -29.65
N GLN A 79 -19.73 -26.47 -29.11
CA GLN A 79 -21.09 -26.34 -29.64
C GLN A 79 -21.68 -24.95 -29.34
N PRO A 80 -22.66 -24.49 -30.12
CA PRO A 80 -23.37 -23.25 -29.84
C PRO A 80 -24.39 -23.43 -28.70
N HIS A 81 -24.20 -22.69 -27.60
CA HIS A 81 -25.14 -22.62 -26.47
C HIS A 81 -25.73 -21.22 -26.36
N ASP A 82 -27.01 -21.11 -26.02
CA ASP A 82 -27.66 -19.82 -25.75
C ASP A 82 -27.51 -19.45 -24.25
N VAL A 83 -26.89 -18.30 -23.98
CA VAL A 83 -26.44 -17.88 -22.65
C VAL A 83 -26.90 -16.46 -22.30
N GLU A 84 -27.59 -16.36 -21.16
CA GLU A 84 -27.97 -15.10 -20.51
C GLU A 84 -27.58 -15.20 -19.04
N VAL A 85 -26.91 -14.16 -18.53
CA VAL A 85 -26.46 -14.09 -17.13
C VAL A 85 -27.28 -13.04 -16.40
N TYR A 86 -27.72 -13.35 -15.18
CA TYR A 86 -28.49 -12.47 -14.31
C TYR A 86 -27.69 -12.18 -13.05
N SER A 87 -27.70 -10.93 -12.63
CA SER A 87 -27.12 -10.47 -11.37
C SER A 87 -27.98 -9.34 -10.80
N GLU A 88 -28.03 -9.24 -9.48
CA GLU A 88 -28.89 -8.27 -8.78
C GLU A 88 -28.24 -7.79 -7.49
N VAL A 89 -28.66 -6.62 -7.01
CA VAL A 89 -28.43 -6.15 -5.64
C VAL A 89 -29.77 -5.70 -5.01
N ASN A 90 -29.81 -5.58 -3.69
CA ASN A 90 -30.98 -5.14 -2.92
C ASN A 90 -30.58 -4.07 -1.88
N GLY A 91 -31.56 -3.44 -1.23
CA GLY A 91 -31.32 -2.33 -0.30
C GLY A 91 -30.64 -2.69 1.03
N LEU A 92 -30.38 -3.97 1.34
CA LEU A 92 -29.68 -4.36 2.57
C LEU A 92 -28.22 -3.91 2.62
N TRP A 93 -27.67 -3.53 1.47
CA TRP A 93 -26.36 -2.88 1.35
C TRP A 93 -26.39 -1.44 1.92
N LEU A 94 -27.58 -0.90 2.22
CA LEU A 94 -27.82 0.44 2.75
C LEU A 94 -28.44 0.38 4.15
N ALA A 95 -29.61 -0.25 4.29
CA ALA A 95 -30.36 -0.30 5.55
C ALA A 95 -29.82 -1.34 6.54
N ASP A 96 -29.88 -1.01 7.83
CA ASP A 96 -29.66 -1.98 8.90
C ASP A 96 -30.96 -2.71 9.26
N ALA A 97 -32.08 -1.98 9.35
CA ALA A 97 -33.38 -2.59 9.58
C ALA A 97 -34.12 -2.84 8.25
N GLU A 98 -34.79 -4.00 8.15
CA GLU A 98 -35.45 -4.41 6.90
C GLU A 98 -36.68 -3.54 6.55
N ASP A 99 -37.22 -2.81 7.53
CA ASP A 99 -38.34 -1.88 7.40
C ASP A 99 -37.94 -0.45 7.01
N GLU A 100 -36.65 -0.12 6.86
CA GLU A 100 -36.21 1.20 6.38
C GLU A 100 -36.58 1.44 4.90
N GLU A 101 -37.25 2.56 4.62
CA GLU A 101 -37.73 2.90 3.27
C GLU A 101 -36.61 3.36 2.34
N LEU A 102 -36.53 2.72 1.17
CA LEU A 102 -35.67 3.13 0.08
C LEU A 102 -36.38 4.13 -0.83
N GLU A 103 -35.59 4.98 -1.47
CA GLU A 103 -35.88 5.53 -2.80
C GLU A 103 -34.85 5.03 -3.82
N TRP A 104 -35.18 5.12 -5.11
CA TRP A 104 -34.28 4.70 -6.19
C TRP A 104 -34.63 5.34 -7.54
N GLU A 105 -33.68 5.30 -8.46
CA GLU A 105 -33.78 5.86 -9.80
C GLU A 105 -33.07 4.93 -10.79
N GLY A 106 -33.75 4.59 -11.89
CA GLY A 106 -33.18 3.80 -12.97
C GLY A 106 -32.69 4.66 -14.12
N PHE A 107 -31.61 4.24 -14.77
CA PHE A 107 -30.92 4.97 -15.82
C PHE A 107 -30.84 4.14 -17.10
N GLU A 108 -31.42 4.65 -18.18
CA GLU A 108 -31.35 4.06 -19.51
C GLU A 108 -30.25 4.70 -20.38
N PRO A 109 -29.66 3.96 -21.34
CA PRO A 109 -28.69 4.49 -22.30
C PRO A 109 -29.29 5.65 -23.10
N SER A 110 -28.78 6.87 -22.86
CA SER A 110 -29.39 8.10 -23.37
C SER A 110 -28.42 9.27 -23.31
N HIS A 111 -28.47 10.15 -24.33
CA HIS A 111 -27.76 11.44 -24.42
C HIS A 111 -26.36 11.47 -23.76
N GLY A 112 -25.46 10.60 -24.21
CA GLY A 112 -24.05 10.55 -23.77
C GLY A 112 -23.71 9.45 -22.74
N ARG A 113 -24.71 8.74 -22.20
CA ARG A 113 -24.50 7.49 -21.44
C ARG A 113 -24.53 6.27 -22.37
N ASP A 114 -23.54 5.40 -22.19
CA ASP A 114 -23.37 4.11 -22.87
C ASP A 114 -23.68 2.90 -21.96
N TRP A 115 -24.13 3.18 -20.73
CA TRP A 115 -24.46 2.22 -19.68
C TRP A 115 -25.94 2.29 -19.28
N VAL A 116 -26.41 1.20 -18.66
CA VAL A 116 -27.73 1.05 -18.03
C VAL A 116 -27.53 0.70 -16.55
N GLY A 117 -28.43 1.12 -15.65
CA GLY A 117 -28.28 0.82 -14.23
C GLY A 117 -29.34 1.44 -13.33
N ALA A 118 -29.07 1.45 -12.03
CA ALA A 118 -29.87 2.14 -11.02
C ALA A 118 -28.98 2.70 -9.90
N ARG A 119 -29.51 3.71 -9.20
CA ARG A 119 -29.03 4.13 -7.88
C ARG A 119 -30.15 3.96 -6.85
N ALA A 120 -29.80 3.60 -5.63
CA ALA A 120 -30.71 3.47 -4.51
C ALA A 120 -30.15 4.16 -3.26
N ALA A 121 -31.02 4.68 -2.42
CA ALA A 121 -30.69 5.39 -1.18
C ALA A 121 -31.77 5.12 -0.12
N LEU A 122 -31.43 5.22 1.17
CA LEU A 122 -32.43 5.36 2.22
C LEU A 122 -33.09 6.74 2.10
N GLN A 123 -34.41 6.83 2.25
CA GLN A 123 -35.10 8.12 2.33
C GLN A 123 -34.67 8.93 3.56
N LYS A 124 -34.26 8.24 4.64
CA LYS A 124 -33.78 8.83 5.90
C LYS A 124 -32.28 8.54 6.09
N GLN A 125 -31.45 9.29 5.38
CA GLN A 125 -29.99 9.26 5.54
C GLN A 125 -29.57 9.73 6.95
N ARG A 126 -28.69 8.97 7.63
CA ARG A 126 -28.09 9.32 8.94
C ARG A 126 -26.65 9.79 8.73
N VAL A 127 -26.48 11.04 8.29
CA VAL A 127 -25.18 11.58 7.86
C VAL A 127 -24.23 11.75 9.04
N PHE A 128 -23.03 11.22 8.89
CA PHE A 128 -21.99 11.12 9.92
C PHE A 128 -22.28 10.18 11.10
N GLU A 129 -23.19 9.23 10.91
CA GLU A 129 -23.47 8.15 11.87
C GLU A 129 -23.03 6.79 11.32
N GLU A 130 -22.49 5.95 12.19
CA GLU A 130 -22.38 4.51 12.01
C GLU A 130 -23.38 3.76 12.89
N GLU A 131 -23.58 2.46 12.61
CA GLU A 131 -24.46 1.60 13.41
C GLU A 131 -23.71 0.87 14.53
N TRP A 132 -24.39 0.67 15.67
CA TRP A 132 -23.80 0.29 16.95
C TRP A 132 -24.47 -0.96 17.52
N HIS A 133 -23.68 -1.89 18.07
CA HIS A 133 -24.19 -3.08 18.74
C HIS A 133 -23.45 -3.34 20.06
N GLU A 134 -24.13 -3.96 21.04
CA GLU A 134 -23.50 -4.50 22.25
C GLU A 134 -22.63 -5.71 21.86
N ASP A 135 -21.32 -5.65 22.11
CA ASP A 135 -20.43 -6.77 21.86
C ASP A 135 -20.78 -7.95 22.78
N LEU A 136 -20.82 -9.16 22.19
CA LEU A 136 -21.32 -10.37 22.86
C LEU A 136 -20.41 -10.88 24.00
N PHE A 137 -19.20 -10.33 24.16
CA PHE A 137 -18.22 -10.80 25.15
C PHE A 137 -17.87 -9.73 26.20
N SER A 138 -17.64 -8.48 25.79
CA SER A 138 -17.32 -7.35 26.67
C SER A 138 -18.58 -6.65 27.22
N LYS A 139 -19.67 -6.61 26.41
CA LYS A 139 -20.86 -5.78 26.59
C LYS A 139 -20.66 -4.27 26.44
N ASP A 140 -19.50 -3.87 25.93
CA ASP A 140 -19.31 -2.51 25.46
C ASP A 140 -20.07 -2.32 24.13
N TRP A 141 -20.54 -1.11 23.86
CA TRP A 141 -21.11 -0.79 22.55
C TRP A 141 -19.97 -0.54 21.57
N VAL A 142 -19.96 -1.29 20.47
CA VAL A 142 -18.94 -1.21 19.42
C VAL A 142 -19.59 -0.83 18.08
N PRO A 143 -18.88 -0.10 17.19
CA PRO A 143 -19.38 0.19 15.87
C PRO A 143 -19.33 -1.10 15.03
N THR A 144 -20.37 -1.33 14.23
CA THR A 144 -20.48 -2.51 13.33
C THR A 144 -19.68 -2.35 12.03
N ASP A 145 -18.78 -1.36 11.97
CA ASP A 145 -18.08 -0.88 10.78
C ASP A 145 -19.01 -0.49 9.60
N ARG A 146 -20.26 -0.12 9.92
CA ARG A 146 -21.31 0.22 8.96
C ARG A 146 -21.68 1.71 9.01
N ILE A 147 -21.41 2.43 7.93
CA ILE A 147 -21.92 3.80 7.70
C ILE A 147 -23.43 3.79 7.35
N LEU A 148 -24.15 4.80 7.83
CA LEU A 148 -25.61 4.93 7.66
C LEU A 148 -26.04 6.08 6.73
N HIS A 149 -25.12 6.50 5.87
CA HIS A 149 -25.40 7.38 4.74
C HIS A 149 -24.64 6.95 3.49
N GLY A 150 -25.26 7.13 2.33
CA GLY A 150 -24.72 6.83 1.01
C GLY A 150 -25.78 6.38 0.00
N GLU A 151 -25.30 6.18 -1.23
CA GLU A 151 -26.06 5.66 -2.37
C GLU A 151 -25.42 4.37 -2.90
N LEU A 152 -26.22 3.34 -3.09
CA LEU A 152 -25.84 2.12 -3.79
C LEU A 152 -25.97 2.35 -5.30
N TRP A 153 -24.86 2.26 -6.03
CA TRP A 153 -24.85 2.39 -7.49
C TRP A 153 -24.56 1.04 -8.14
N TYR A 154 -25.47 0.59 -9.02
CA TYR A 154 -25.34 -0.67 -9.75
C TYR A 154 -25.66 -0.48 -11.23
N ALA A 155 -24.64 -0.57 -12.07
CA ALA A 155 -24.74 -0.27 -13.49
C ALA A 155 -23.89 -1.23 -14.34
N ALA A 156 -24.16 -1.32 -15.64
CA ALA A 156 -23.36 -2.08 -16.59
C ALA A 156 -23.39 -1.46 -17.99
N GLN A 157 -22.34 -1.72 -18.76
CA GLN A 157 -22.39 -1.54 -20.22
C GLN A 157 -23.02 -2.77 -20.89
N ALA A 158 -23.53 -2.58 -22.12
CA ALA A 158 -23.98 -3.70 -22.94
C ALA A 158 -22.77 -4.46 -23.51
N PRO A 159 -22.78 -5.81 -23.55
CA PRO A 159 -21.72 -6.57 -24.23
C PRO A 159 -21.58 -6.12 -25.69
N PRO A 160 -20.36 -5.84 -26.19
CA PRO A 160 -20.15 -5.41 -27.56
C PRO A 160 -20.87 -6.30 -28.57
N GLY A 161 -21.70 -5.73 -29.43
CA GLY A 161 -22.44 -6.46 -30.46
C GLY A 161 -23.51 -7.44 -29.96
N SER A 162 -23.93 -7.39 -28.68
CA SER A 162 -25.13 -8.11 -28.26
C SER A 162 -26.36 -7.59 -29.03
N PRO A 163 -27.20 -8.46 -29.63
CA PRO A 163 -28.38 -8.04 -30.38
C PRO A 163 -29.55 -7.58 -29.49
N VAL A 164 -29.44 -7.76 -28.17
CA VAL A 164 -30.45 -7.39 -27.17
C VAL A 164 -29.88 -6.43 -26.12
N GLY A 165 -28.55 -6.44 -25.90
CA GLY A 165 -27.87 -5.61 -24.92
C GLY A 165 -28.02 -6.14 -23.49
N THR A 166 -27.99 -5.22 -22.51
CA THR A 166 -28.29 -5.50 -21.11
C THR A 166 -29.72 -5.06 -20.81
N THR A 167 -30.61 -6.01 -20.48
CA THR A 167 -31.98 -5.72 -20.02
C THR A 167 -32.03 -5.64 -18.50
N PHE A 168 -32.94 -4.86 -17.91
CA PHE A 168 -32.94 -4.57 -16.48
C PHE A 168 -34.33 -4.60 -15.83
N ALA A 169 -34.37 -4.57 -14.50
CA ALA A 169 -35.54 -4.21 -13.70
C ALA A 169 -35.06 -3.51 -12.42
N ALA A 170 -35.68 -2.39 -12.06
CA ALA A 170 -35.31 -1.61 -10.87
C ALA A 170 -36.53 -1.37 -9.97
N GLY A 171 -36.46 -1.84 -8.72
CA GLY A 171 -37.52 -1.66 -7.72
C GLY A 171 -38.64 -2.70 -7.75
N ASP A 172 -38.56 -3.74 -8.58
CA ASP A 172 -39.51 -4.85 -8.57
C ASP A 172 -39.20 -5.86 -7.46
N ASP A 173 -40.21 -6.64 -7.04
CA ASP A 173 -39.99 -7.76 -6.11
C ASP A 173 -39.00 -8.78 -6.68
N ALA A 174 -38.06 -9.21 -5.86
CA ALA A 174 -37.04 -10.17 -6.18
C ALA A 174 -37.62 -11.51 -6.67
N MET A 175 -38.70 -12.02 -6.10
CA MET A 175 -39.27 -13.31 -6.53
C MET A 175 -39.99 -13.21 -7.87
N LEU A 176 -40.68 -12.11 -8.15
CA LEU A 176 -41.24 -11.80 -9.47
C LEU A 176 -40.13 -11.60 -10.50
N THR A 177 -39.10 -10.82 -10.18
CA THR A 177 -37.97 -10.51 -11.09
C THR A 177 -37.19 -11.76 -11.47
N ARG A 178 -36.77 -12.56 -10.48
CA ARG A 178 -36.06 -13.84 -10.69
C ARG A 178 -36.93 -14.85 -11.49
N ARG A 179 -38.26 -14.85 -11.31
CA ARG A 179 -39.21 -15.68 -12.10
C ARG A 179 -39.40 -15.17 -13.53
N ALA A 180 -39.55 -13.86 -13.72
CA ALA A 180 -39.73 -13.22 -15.02
C ALA A 180 -38.51 -13.48 -15.91
N PHE A 181 -37.31 -13.34 -15.35
CA PHE A 181 -36.07 -13.81 -15.95
C PHE A 181 -36.18 -15.30 -16.29
N ALA A 182 -36.33 -16.18 -15.29
CA ALA A 182 -36.27 -17.64 -15.44
C ALA A 182 -37.23 -18.23 -16.49
N LYS A 183 -38.36 -17.56 -16.75
CA LYS A 183 -39.34 -17.93 -17.79
C LYS A 183 -38.91 -17.55 -19.21
N SER A 184 -38.31 -16.37 -19.40
CA SER A 184 -38.36 -15.66 -20.69
C SER A 184 -37.04 -15.60 -21.46
N GLY A 185 -35.92 -15.48 -20.77
CA GLY A 185 -34.70 -14.94 -21.35
C GLY A 185 -34.19 -13.71 -20.60
N LEU A 186 -35.07 -12.74 -20.38
CA LEU A 186 -34.73 -11.32 -20.23
C LEU A 186 -35.53 -10.65 -19.10
N LEU A 187 -35.34 -9.34 -18.91
CA LEU A 187 -36.20 -8.48 -18.10
C LEU A 187 -36.91 -7.44 -18.98
N ALA A 188 -38.00 -6.86 -18.47
CA ALA A 188 -38.85 -5.96 -19.24
C ALA A 188 -38.23 -4.56 -19.49
N SER A 189 -37.11 -4.25 -18.83
CA SER A 189 -36.37 -2.97 -18.97
C SER A 189 -37.23 -1.78 -18.54
N HIS A 190 -37.61 -1.77 -17.26
CA HIS A 190 -38.41 -0.71 -16.63
C HIS A 190 -37.91 -0.40 -15.21
N THR A 191 -38.35 0.75 -14.69
CA THR A 191 -38.20 1.13 -13.29
C THR A 191 -39.57 1.25 -12.65
N ASN A 192 -39.77 0.59 -11.51
CA ASN A 192 -40.97 0.68 -10.69
C ASN A 192 -40.75 1.78 -9.64
N SER A 193 -41.39 2.93 -9.78
CA SER A 193 -41.22 4.08 -8.88
C SER A 193 -42.00 3.98 -7.56
N THR A 194 -42.35 2.76 -7.12
CA THR A 194 -43.09 2.52 -5.86
C THR A 194 -42.11 2.26 -4.71
N PHE A 195 -41.59 3.35 -4.16
CA PHE A 195 -40.70 3.39 -2.99
C PHE A 195 -41.35 2.74 -1.77
N ARG A 196 -40.56 1.96 -1.02
CA ARG A 196 -41.00 1.10 0.10
C ARG A 196 -39.77 0.49 0.84
N PRO A 197 -39.95 -0.25 1.94
CA PRO A 197 -38.85 -0.85 2.69
C PRO A 197 -37.91 -1.79 1.93
N THR A 198 -36.69 -1.97 2.44
CA THR A 198 -35.69 -2.87 1.83
C THR A 198 -36.15 -4.32 1.72
N ARG A 199 -36.96 -4.82 2.67
CA ARG A 199 -37.56 -6.15 2.62
C ARG A 199 -38.79 -6.26 3.53
N THR A 200 -39.95 -6.57 2.97
CA THR A 200 -41.17 -6.83 3.75
C THR A 200 -41.27 -8.32 4.12
N ARG A 201 -41.34 -8.64 5.42
CA ARG A 201 -41.61 -10.00 5.93
C ARG A 201 -43.08 -10.21 6.30
N SER A 202 -43.49 -11.47 6.35
CA SER A 202 -44.82 -11.85 6.84
C SER A 202 -44.89 -11.77 8.36
N ALA A 203 -45.78 -10.93 8.89
CA ALA A 203 -46.08 -10.83 10.32
C ALA A 203 -46.58 -12.14 10.97
N ARG A 204 -46.90 -13.18 10.18
CA ARG A 204 -47.27 -14.52 10.66
C ARG A 204 -46.16 -15.57 10.49
N ASN A 205 -45.06 -15.24 9.81
CA ASN A 205 -43.89 -16.10 9.62
C ASN A 205 -42.69 -15.24 9.18
N ALA A 206 -41.81 -14.89 10.12
CA ALA A 206 -40.63 -14.07 9.82
C ALA A 206 -39.72 -14.70 8.74
N SER A 207 -39.69 -16.02 8.58
CA SER A 207 -38.90 -16.68 7.52
C SER A 207 -39.48 -16.48 6.10
N LEU A 208 -40.70 -15.96 5.97
CA LEU A 208 -41.34 -15.68 4.68
C LEU A 208 -41.19 -14.20 4.31
N ILE A 209 -40.38 -13.94 3.29
CA ILE A 209 -40.33 -12.67 2.58
C ILE A 209 -41.58 -12.54 1.69
N LEU A 210 -42.24 -11.39 1.73
CA LEU A 210 -43.41 -11.06 0.91
C LEU A 210 -43.06 -10.16 -0.28
N ASP A 211 -42.08 -9.27 -0.10
CA ASP A 211 -41.55 -8.36 -1.12
C ASP A 211 -40.10 -7.97 -0.75
N GLU A 212 -39.25 -7.84 -1.76
CA GLU A 212 -37.85 -7.42 -1.67
C GLU A 212 -37.50 -6.62 -2.94
N PRO A 213 -37.49 -5.27 -2.91
CA PRO A 213 -37.07 -4.48 -4.08
C PRO A 213 -35.62 -4.79 -4.49
N VAL A 214 -35.43 -5.17 -5.75
CA VAL A 214 -34.11 -5.45 -6.35
C VAL A 214 -33.77 -4.55 -7.53
N PHE A 215 -32.46 -4.45 -7.78
CA PHE A 215 -31.87 -3.79 -8.94
C PHE A 215 -31.16 -4.87 -9.75
N ALA A 216 -31.84 -5.39 -10.77
CA ALA A 216 -31.43 -6.57 -11.52
C ALA A 216 -30.98 -6.22 -12.94
N LEU A 217 -29.88 -6.83 -13.37
CA LEU A 217 -29.28 -6.70 -14.70
C LEU A 217 -29.19 -8.09 -15.35
N VAL A 218 -29.48 -8.15 -16.65
CA VAL A 218 -29.38 -9.35 -17.48
C VAL A 218 -28.56 -9.08 -18.72
N HIS A 219 -27.41 -9.77 -18.83
CA HIS A 219 -26.52 -9.70 -19.97
C HIS A 219 -26.84 -10.82 -20.96
N ALA A 220 -27.33 -10.44 -22.14
CA ALA A 220 -27.60 -11.38 -23.23
C ALA A 220 -26.34 -11.57 -24.08
N PHE A 221 -25.52 -12.57 -23.75
CA PHE A 221 -24.41 -13.01 -24.61
C PHE A 221 -24.91 -13.72 -25.88
N GLY A 222 -26.13 -14.29 -25.81
CA GLY A 222 -26.74 -14.98 -26.95
C GLY A 222 -26.03 -16.29 -27.24
N ARG A 223 -25.76 -16.55 -28.52
CA ARG A 223 -25.27 -17.84 -29.02
C ARG A 223 -23.74 -17.92 -28.95
N VAL A 224 -23.21 -18.56 -27.91
CA VAL A 224 -21.78 -18.74 -27.67
C VAL A 224 -21.33 -20.13 -28.13
N GLY A 225 -20.39 -20.18 -29.08
CA GLY A 225 -19.77 -21.41 -29.59
C GLY A 225 -18.33 -21.17 -30.03
N ALA A 226 -17.72 -22.13 -30.72
CA ALA A 226 -16.31 -22.04 -31.16
C ALA A 226 -15.97 -20.74 -31.93
N GLU A 227 -16.85 -20.30 -32.84
CA GLU A 227 -16.59 -19.16 -33.73
C GLU A 227 -16.94 -17.78 -33.13
N THR A 228 -17.60 -17.72 -31.95
CA THR A 228 -18.02 -16.45 -31.34
C THR A 228 -16.78 -15.62 -30.95
N PRO A 229 -16.54 -14.40 -31.51
CA PRO A 229 -15.35 -13.62 -31.19
C PRO A 229 -15.32 -13.19 -29.71
N THR A 230 -14.12 -13.11 -29.11
CA THR A 230 -13.93 -12.84 -27.68
C THR A 230 -14.56 -11.54 -27.19
N ALA A 231 -14.59 -10.48 -28.02
CA ALA A 231 -15.23 -9.21 -27.68
C ALA A 231 -16.76 -9.32 -27.44
N HIS A 232 -17.42 -10.35 -27.97
CA HIS A 232 -18.84 -10.62 -27.69
C HIS A 232 -19.05 -11.51 -26.44
N ARG A 233 -17.96 -11.91 -25.77
CA ARG A 233 -17.97 -12.82 -24.62
C ARG A 233 -17.68 -12.12 -23.29
N GLU A 234 -17.61 -10.78 -23.22
CA GLU A 234 -17.39 -10.03 -21.98
C GLU A 234 -18.53 -9.05 -21.67
N ALA A 235 -18.96 -8.99 -20.41
CA ALA A 235 -19.86 -7.98 -19.87
C ALA A 235 -19.23 -7.34 -18.63
N VAL A 236 -19.34 -6.01 -18.50
CA VAL A 236 -18.74 -5.24 -17.40
C VAL A 236 -19.84 -4.56 -16.60
N VAL A 237 -19.85 -4.83 -15.29
CA VAL A 237 -20.75 -4.27 -14.28
C VAL A 237 -19.93 -3.46 -13.29
N ALA A 238 -20.35 -2.24 -12.98
CA ALA A 238 -19.79 -1.42 -11.91
C ALA A 238 -20.74 -1.41 -10.70
N LEU A 239 -20.16 -1.61 -9.52
CA LEU A 239 -20.86 -1.66 -8.24
C LEU A 239 -20.12 -0.75 -7.26
N GLY A 240 -20.81 0.22 -6.67
CA GLY A 240 -20.20 1.19 -5.77
C GLY A 240 -21.14 1.70 -4.68
N HIS A 241 -20.54 2.29 -3.65
CA HIS A 241 -21.24 2.92 -2.53
C HIS A 241 -20.75 4.37 -2.41
N VAL A 242 -21.53 5.31 -2.94
CA VAL A 242 -21.12 6.71 -3.09
C VAL A 242 -21.58 7.52 -1.89
N ARG A 243 -20.69 8.33 -1.33
CA ARG A 243 -20.97 9.27 -0.22
C ARG A 243 -20.43 10.66 -0.55
N ASP A 244 -21.22 11.68 -0.27
CA ASP A 244 -20.82 13.09 -0.29
C ASP A 244 -21.73 13.84 0.71
N PRO A 245 -21.20 14.33 1.85
CA PRO A 245 -19.82 14.26 2.33
C PRO A 245 -19.38 12.85 2.78
N ILE A 246 -18.07 12.68 3.03
CA ILE A 246 -17.48 11.41 3.52
C ILE A 246 -17.18 11.41 5.03
N VAL A 247 -16.70 12.54 5.55
CA VAL A 247 -16.16 12.74 6.91
C VAL A 247 -16.45 14.18 7.35
N GLN A 248 -16.66 14.46 8.63
CA GLN A 248 -16.57 15.83 9.15
C GLN A 248 -15.24 16.04 9.88
N ILE A 249 -14.54 17.13 9.59
CA ILE A 249 -13.22 17.44 10.14
C ILE A 249 -13.28 18.67 11.05
N ARG A 250 -12.53 18.63 12.15
CA ARG A 250 -12.41 19.76 13.08
C ARG A 250 -11.61 20.90 12.46
N THR A 251 -12.15 22.11 12.50
CA THR A 251 -11.40 23.33 12.16
C THR A 251 -11.14 24.17 13.41
N GLY A 252 -9.95 24.77 13.46
CA GLY A 252 -9.58 25.79 14.46
C GLY A 252 -9.55 27.19 13.86
N VAL A 253 -10.34 27.44 12.82
CA VAL A 253 -10.36 28.72 12.10
C VAL A 253 -11.34 29.66 12.83
N PRO A 254 -10.90 30.85 13.30
CA PRO A 254 -11.80 31.82 13.89
C PRO A 254 -12.93 32.20 12.94
N ASP A 255 -14.14 32.36 13.49
CA ASP A 255 -15.38 32.71 12.78
C ASP A 255 -15.86 31.71 11.70
N ALA A 256 -15.26 30.52 11.61
CA ALA A 256 -15.69 29.42 10.74
C ALA A 256 -16.58 28.38 11.48
N PRO A 257 -17.26 27.47 10.76
CA PRO A 257 -17.89 26.30 11.37
C PRO A 257 -16.86 25.44 12.10
N LEU A 258 -17.19 25.04 13.34
CA LEU A 258 -16.27 24.30 14.20
C LEU A 258 -15.89 22.94 13.59
N ASN A 259 -16.83 22.27 12.95
CA ASN A 259 -16.61 21.11 12.09
C ASN A 259 -17.03 21.46 10.66
N GLU A 260 -16.25 21.03 9.66
CA GLU A 260 -16.58 21.19 8.24
C GLU A 260 -16.75 19.83 7.53
N PRO A 261 -17.73 19.70 6.62
CA PRO A 261 -17.97 18.46 5.87
C PRO A 261 -16.93 18.28 4.75
N LEU A 262 -16.05 17.29 4.89
CA LEU A 262 -15.09 16.90 3.86
C LEU A 262 -15.81 16.14 2.73
N ARG A 263 -15.64 16.62 1.51
CA ARG A 263 -16.18 16.02 0.28
C ARG A 263 -15.21 15.00 -0.32
N PRO A 264 -15.68 13.97 -1.03
CA PRO A 264 -14.81 12.96 -1.63
C PRO A 264 -13.95 13.54 -2.75
N LEU A 265 -12.75 13.00 -2.94
CA LEU A 265 -11.74 13.50 -3.87
C LEU A 265 -12.23 13.54 -5.32
N TRP A 266 -13.11 12.62 -5.73
CA TRP A 266 -13.69 12.59 -7.07
C TRP A 266 -14.58 13.81 -7.39
N ALA A 267 -15.18 14.46 -6.37
CA ALA A 267 -16.07 15.61 -6.55
C ALA A 267 -15.33 16.90 -6.99
N SER A 268 -14.00 16.88 -6.94
CA SER A 268 -13.14 17.92 -7.55
C SER A 268 -13.14 17.90 -9.09
N THR A 269 -13.55 16.79 -9.71
CA THR A 269 -13.47 16.55 -11.17
C THR A 269 -14.83 16.25 -11.79
N PHE A 270 -15.75 15.61 -11.06
CA PHE A 270 -17.09 15.27 -11.55
C PHE A 270 -18.16 16.03 -10.76
N SER A 271 -19.13 16.64 -11.44
CA SER A 271 -20.18 17.42 -10.77
C SER A 271 -21.31 16.58 -10.19
N ASP A 272 -21.42 15.30 -10.58
CA ASP A 272 -22.34 14.32 -9.99
C ASP A 272 -21.84 12.87 -10.13
N ALA A 273 -22.47 11.94 -9.41
CA ALA A 273 -22.15 10.52 -9.46
C ALA A 273 -22.42 9.85 -10.82
N LYS A 274 -23.29 10.42 -11.68
CA LYS A 274 -23.59 9.88 -13.02
C LYS A 274 -22.42 10.13 -13.97
N GLN A 275 -21.71 11.25 -13.82
CA GLN A 275 -20.43 11.51 -14.48
C GLN A 275 -19.34 10.57 -13.96
N LEU A 276 -19.26 10.34 -12.64
CA LEU A 276 -18.32 9.38 -12.06
C LEU A 276 -18.53 7.96 -12.60
N VAL A 277 -19.77 7.43 -12.61
CA VAL A 277 -20.09 6.12 -13.21
C VAL A 277 -19.71 6.09 -14.70
N SER A 278 -19.94 7.18 -15.42
CA SER A 278 -19.56 7.29 -16.84
C SER A 278 -18.04 7.34 -17.07
N PHE A 279 -17.24 7.73 -16.07
CA PHE A 279 -15.78 7.57 -16.07
C PHE A 279 -15.39 6.14 -15.70
N VAL A 280 -15.92 5.58 -14.61
CA VAL A 280 -15.65 4.21 -14.13
C VAL A 280 -15.84 3.18 -15.25
N MET A 281 -16.96 3.22 -15.96
CA MET A 281 -17.21 2.31 -17.09
C MET A 281 -16.13 2.38 -18.19
N LYS A 282 -15.48 3.53 -18.38
CA LYS A 282 -14.47 3.77 -19.42
C LYS A 282 -13.05 3.53 -18.91
N ASP A 283 -12.84 3.61 -17.61
CA ASP A 283 -11.54 3.36 -16.97
C ASP A 283 -11.31 1.86 -16.66
N PHE A 284 -12.31 0.98 -16.81
CA PHE A 284 -12.22 -0.45 -16.52
C PHE A 284 -10.93 -1.11 -17.04
N GLU A 285 -10.57 -0.94 -18.32
CA GLU A 285 -9.35 -1.53 -18.87
C GLU A 285 -8.07 -0.93 -18.30
N THR A 286 -8.08 0.36 -17.96
CA THR A 286 -6.96 1.03 -17.30
C THR A 286 -6.82 0.53 -15.85
N ALA A 287 -7.92 0.42 -15.11
CA ALA A 287 -7.95 -0.11 -13.75
C ALA A 287 -7.53 -1.59 -13.69
N ARG A 288 -8.02 -2.41 -14.64
CA ARG A 288 -7.63 -3.83 -14.83
C ARG A 288 -6.13 -3.95 -15.14
N ARG A 289 -5.62 -3.16 -16.09
CA ARG A 289 -4.20 -3.14 -16.45
C ARG A 289 -3.30 -2.72 -15.28
N LEU A 290 -3.59 -1.58 -14.64
CA LEU A 290 -2.80 -1.05 -13.51
C LEU A 290 -2.77 -2.03 -12.33
N SER A 291 -3.90 -2.65 -12.01
CA SER A 291 -4.00 -3.67 -10.95
C SER A 291 -3.16 -4.91 -11.27
N ASN A 292 -3.16 -5.36 -12.52
CA ASN A 292 -2.35 -6.49 -12.98
C ASN A 292 -0.84 -6.17 -13.01
N GLU A 293 -0.47 -4.95 -13.41
CA GLU A 293 0.92 -4.46 -13.34
C GLU A 293 1.40 -4.40 -11.88
N PHE A 294 0.58 -3.89 -10.95
CA PHE A 294 0.90 -3.89 -9.51
C PHE A 294 1.08 -5.31 -8.97
N ASN A 295 0.15 -6.22 -9.30
CA ASN A 295 0.23 -7.63 -8.90
C ASN A 295 1.52 -8.30 -9.41
N ALA A 296 1.86 -8.10 -10.68
CA ALA A 296 3.07 -8.64 -11.28
C ALA A 296 4.34 -8.08 -10.63
N LYS A 297 4.39 -6.76 -10.36
CA LYS A 297 5.49 -6.12 -9.65
C LYS A 297 5.65 -6.68 -8.23
N LEU A 298 4.55 -6.80 -7.48
CA LEU A 298 4.56 -7.31 -6.10
C LEU A 298 5.17 -8.70 -6.02
N TYR A 299 4.75 -9.62 -6.89
CA TYR A 299 5.30 -10.98 -6.92
C TYR A 299 6.77 -11.05 -7.39
N ALA A 300 7.19 -10.17 -8.30
CA ALA A 300 8.59 -10.08 -8.73
C ALA A 300 9.50 -9.53 -7.61
N ASP A 301 9.08 -8.44 -6.97
CA ASP A 301 9.82 -7.76 -5.91
C ASP A 301 9.88 -8.61 -4.62
N ALA A 302 8.75 -9.21 -4.20
CA ALA A 302 8.71 -10.10 -3.04
C ALA A 302 9.58 -11.35 -3.22
N ARG A 303 9.70 -11.87 -4.46
CA ARG A 303 10.59 -12.98 -4.81
C ARG A 303 12.07 -12.60 -4.79
N GLU A 304 12.44 -11.34 -5.06
CA GLU A 304 13.82 -10.87 -4.91
C GLU A 304 14.18 -10.62 -3.45
N VAL A 305 13.27 -10.03 -2.68
CA VAL A 305 13.51 -9.67 -1.28
C VAL A 305 13.48 -10.89 -0.34
N GLU A 306 12.65 -11.90 -0.65
CA GLU A 306 12.57 -13.16 0.10
C GLU A 306 12.15 -14.36 -0.77
N SER A 307 10.88 -14.44 -1.15
CA SER A 307 10.27 -15.64 -1.72
C SER A 307 8.89 -15.40 -2.36
N HIS A 308 8.43 -16.35 -3.17
CA HIS A 308 7.05 -16.37 -3.68
C HIS A 308 6.02 -16.58 -2.55
N GLU A 309 6.40 -17.30 -1.49
CA GLU A 309 5.54 -17.56 -0.34
C GLU A 309 5.24 -16.27 0.44
N TYR A 310 6.25 -15.42 0.64
CA TYR A 310 6.08 -14.07 1.16
C TYR A 310 5.17 -13.22 0.25
N GLY A 311 5.34 -13.33 -1.08
CA GLY A 311 4.46 -12.70 -2.08
C GLY A 311 2.97 -13.00 -1.89
N ASN A 312 2.61 -14.23 -1.48
CA ASN A 312 1.22 -14.59 -1.19
C ASN A 312 0.67 -13.88 0.06
N VAL A 313 1.50 -13.68 1.10
CA VAL A 313 1.12 -12.97 2.33
C VAL A 313 0.82 -11.50 2.04
N VAL A 314 1.74 -10.80 1.36
CA VAL A 314 1.55 -9.38 1.02
C VAL A 314 0.42 -9.16 0.01
N SER A 315 0.16 -10.13 -0.88
CA SER A 315 -0.94 -10.07 -1.86
C SER A 315 -2.31 -9.95 -1.17
N VAL A 316 -2.61 -10.85 -0.23
CA VAL A 316 -3.93 -10.91 0.45
C VAL A 316 -4.20 -9.66 1.30
N SER A 317 -3.20 -9.12 1.99
CA SER A 317 -3.38 -7.90 2.79
C SER A 317 -3.53 -6.60 2.00
N THR A 318 -3.31 -6.61 0.68
CA THR A 318 -3.44 -5.41 -0.17
C THR A 318 -4.83 -4.78 -0.10
N ARG A 319 -5.90 -5.60 -0.04
CA ARG A 319 -7.28 -5.10 0.02
C ARG A 319 -7.66 -4.64 1.44
N GLN A 320 -7.12 -5.29 2.46
CA GLN A 320 -7.28 -4.91 3.88
C GLN A 320 -6.66 -3.55 4.18
N VAL A 321 -5.54 -3.24 3.51
CA VAL A 321 -4.89 -1.92 3.53
C VAL A 321 -5.82 -0.80 3.02
N PHE A 322 -6.57 -1.02 1.93
CA PHE A 322 -7.34 0.04 1.28
C PHE A 322 -8.76 0.23 1.81
N MET A 323 -9.40 -0.81 2.36
CA MET A 323 -10.79 -0.72 2.85
C MET A 323 -11.00 0.25 4.02
N ALA A 324 -9.93 0.74 4.64
CA ALA A 324 -9.96 1.70 5.74
C ALA A 324 -9.80 3.17 5.31
N LEU A 325 -9.63 3.47 4.01
CA LEU A 325 -9.13 4.75 3.52
C LEU A 325 -10.15 5.49 2.65
N GLU A 326 -10.31 6.79 2.91
CA GLU A 326 -11.15 7.70 2.12
C GLU A 326 -10.31 8.86 1.58
N GLY A 327 -10.43 9.14 0.28
CA GLY A 327 -9.78 10.29 -0.35
C GLY A 327 -10.67 11.53 -0.25
N GLY A 328 -10.17 12.60 0.37
CA GLY A 328 -10.89 13.87 0.53
C GLY A 328 -10.39 14.98 -0.40
N TRP A 329 -11.31 15.78 -0.91
CA TRP A 329 -11.00 17.02 -1.63
C TRP A 329 -10.85 18.19 -0.64
N ASP A 330 -9.64 18.75 -0.58
CA ASP A 330 -9.30 19.85 0.33
C ASP A 330 -9.68 21.21 -0.26
N GLN A 331 -10.98 21.53 -0.22
CA GLN A 331 -11.52 22.80 -0.73
C GLN A 331 -10.90 24.04 -0.07
N SER A 332 -10.35 23.93 1.15
CA SER A 332 -9.71 25.04 1.87
C SER A 332 -8.48 25.63 1.17
N GLN A 333 -7.85 24.84 0.28
CA GLN A 333 -6.64 25.23 -0.47
C GLN A 333 -6.92 25.57 -1.95
N GLU A 334 -8.19 25.56 -2.37
CA GLU A 334 -8.57 25.87 -3.74
C GLU A 334 -8.32 27.35 -4.08
N GLY A 335 -7.88 27.64 -5.31
CA GLY A 335 -7.58 29.00 -5.79
C GLY A 335 -6.31 29.65 -5.19
N GLY A 336 -5.96 29.36 -3.93
CA GLY A 336 -4.80 29.93 -3.24
C GLY A 336 -3.43 29.44 -3.72
N ARG A 337 -3.42 28.45 -4.63
CA ARG A 337 -2.36 27.44 -4.85
C ARG A 337 -2.17 26.57 -3.60
N ALA A 338 -2.02 25.26 -3.81
CA ALA A 338 -1.59 24.33 -2.75
C ALA A 338 -0.16 24.67 -2.31
N LYS A 339 -0.03 25.55 -1.31
CA LYS A 339 1.26 26.14 -0.88
C LYS A 339 2.28 25.09 -0.44
N ASP A 340 1.78 24.06 0.24
CA ASP A 340 2.60 23.01 0.84
C ASP A 340 2.80 21.82 -0.13
N GLY A 341 2.22 21.91 -1.34
CA GLY A 341 2.36 20.93 -2.42
C GLY A 341 1.60 19.61 -2.21
N LEU A 342 0.69 19.56 -1.24
CA LEU A 342 -0.13 18.39 -0.88
C LEU A 342 -1.29 18.22 -1.87
N VAL A 343 -1.08 17.36 -2.88
CA VAL A 343 -2.02 17.19 -4.00
C VAL A 343 -2.14 15.73 -4.43
N ALA A 344 -3.33 15.36 -4.88
CA ALA A 344 -3.54 14.26 -5.83
C ALA A 344 -3.50 14.80 -7.28
N TRP A 345 -3.56 13.92 -8.26
CA TRP A 345 -3.54 14.28 -9.69
C TRP A 345 -4.80 13.78 -10.37
N SER A 346 -5.51 14.66 -11.10
CA SER A 346 -6.71 14.25 -11.83
C SER A 346 -6.32 13.34 -13.01
N PRO A 347 -6.86 12.12 -13.13
CA PRO A 347 -6.60 11.25 -14.27
C PRO A 347 -7.32 11.72 -15.55
N VAL A 348 -8.22 12.71 -15.43
CA VAL A 348 -9.00 13.28 -16.54
C VAL A 348 -8.32 14.53 -17.10
N THR A 349 -7.86 15.45 -16.24
CA THR A 349 -7.27 16.73 -16.69
C THR A 349 -5.74 16.77 -16.62
N GLY A 350 -5.12 15.93 -15.80
CA GLY A 350 -3.68 16.00 -15.51
C GLY A 350 -3.27 17.14 -14.59
N GLU A 351 -4.24 17.87 -14.00
CA GLU A 351 -4.01 18.98 -13.07
C GLU A 351 -3.94 18.52 -11.59
N PRO A 352 -3.29 19.29 -10.70
CA PRO A 352 -3.22 18.98 -9.29
C PRO A 352 -4.53 19.32 -8.57
N ILE A 353 -4.99 18.40 -7.72
CA ILE A 353 -6.15 18.59 -6.83
C ILE A 353 -5.63 18.65 -5.39
N PRO A 354 -5.88 19.72 -4.62
CA PRO A 354 -5.60 19.72 -3.18
C PRO A 354 -6.35 18.58 -2.48
N ALA A 355 -5.64 17.77 -1.71
CA ALA A 355 -6.18 16.51 -1.20
C ALA A 355 -5.72 16.24 0.24
N VAL A 356 -6.51 15.41 0.93
CA VAL A 356 -6.17 14.72 2.18
C VAL A 356 -6.61 13.27 2.07
N VAL A 357 -6.08 12.39 2.93
CA VAL A 357 -6.58 11.01 3.06
C VAL A 357 -7.00 10.78 4.50
N MET A 358 -8.24 10.34 4.70
CA MET A 358 -8.76 9.95 6.00
C MET A 358 -8.62 8.43 6.17
N LEU A 359 -8.34 7.99 7.40
CA LEU A 359 -8.23 6.58 7.79
C LEU A 359 -9.23 6.28 8.92
N LYS A 360 -9.91 5.13 8.82
CA LYS A 360 -10.68 4.54 9.92
C LYS A 360 -9.88 3.44 10.63
N GLU A 361 -9.93 3.39 11.95
CA GLU A 361 -9.60 2.19 12.69
C GLU A 361 -10.78 1.20 12.73
N ILE A 362 -10.76 0.25 11.79
CA ILE A 362 -11.75 -0.82 11.62
C ILE A 362 -11.60 -1.86 12.73
N SER A 363 -12.69 -2.57 13.11
CA SER A 363 -12.68 -3.71 14.03
C SER A 363 -11.95 -3.43 15.36
N SER A 364 -12.19 -2.24 15.90
CA SER A 364 -11.63 -1.69 17.15
C SER A 364 -12.71 -0.79 17.78
N ASN A 365 -12.32 0.29 18.47
CA ASN A 365 -13.24 1.31 18.99
C ASN A 365 -13.85 2.25 17.91
N GLY A 366 -13.34 2.21 16.68
CA GLY A 366 -13.81 3.04 15.55
C GLY A 366 -13.11 4.39 15.38
N ASN A 367 -11.99 4.65 16.05
CA ASN A 367 -11.24 5.91 15.98
C ASN A 367 -10.91 6.36 14.55
N VAL A 368 -10.75 7.69 14.36
CA VAL A 368 -10.44 8.30 13.06
C VAL A 368 -9.01 8.84 13.05
N GLN A 369 -8.21 8.47 12.05
CA GLN A 369 -6.84 8.96 11.85
C GLN A 369 -5.82 8.53 12.94
N THR A 370 -6.03 7.40 13.62
CA THR A 370 -5.15 6.89 14.69
C THR A 370 -3.68 6.79 14.22
N ILE A 371 -2.76 7.43 14.94
CA ILE A 371 -1.35 7.56 14.53
C ILE A 371 -0.61 6.23 14.64
N ASP A 372 -0.80 5.49 15.73
CA ASP A 372 -0.21 4.16 15.92
C ASP A 372 -0.81 3.08 15.01
N VAL A 373 -1.86 3.38 14.25
CA VAL A 373 -2.43 2.56 13.15
C VAL A 373 -1.83 2.96 11.79
N ILE A 374 -1.52 4.25 11.59
CA ILE A 374 -0.78 4.74 10.40
C ILE A 374 0.70 4.27 10.47
N ALA A 375 1.27 4.13 11.66
CA ALA A 375 2.64 3.67 11.87
C ALA A 375 2.92 2.23 11.33
N PRO A 376 2.19 1.16 11.67
CA PRO A 376 2.33 -0.18 11.09
C PRO A 376 2.02 -0.21 9.60
N PHE A 377 1.17 0.69 9.10
CA PHE A 377 0.84 0.84 7.68
C PHE A 377 2.01 1.41 6.84
N LEU A 378 2.99 2.10 7.47
CA LEU A 378 4.14 2.73 6.82
C LEU A 378 4.90 1.87 5.76
N PRO A 379 5.16 0.56 5.94
CA PRO A 379 5.91 -0.21 4.94
C PRO A 379 5.19 -0.34 3.61
N PHE A 380 3.86 -0.45 3.62
CA PHE A 380 3.06 -0.43 2.40
C PHE A 380 3.12 0.96 1.75
N LEU A 381 2.95 2.03 2.53
CA LEU A 381 3.03 3.40 2.05
C LEU A 381 4.37 3.65 1.33
N LEU A 382 5.50 3.26 1.93
CA LEU A 382 6.82 3.40 1.31
C LEU A 382 7.02 2.52 0.07
N TYR A 383 6.45 1.32 0.02
CA TYR A 383 6.57 0.40 -1.12
C TYR A 383 5.67 0.77 -2.31
N ALA A 384 4.43 1.15 -2.05
CA ALA A 384 3.36 1.26 -3.06
C ALA A 384 2.76 2.66 -3.19
N ALA A 385 2.42 3.29 -2.06
CA ALA A 385 1.61 4.50 -1.99
C ALA A 385 2.31 5.68 -1.27
N PRO A 386 3.51 6.11 -1.72
CA PRO A 386 4.37 7.01 -0.96
C PRO A 386 3.75 8.40 -0.80
N THR A 387 2.94 8.83 -1.77
CA THR A 387 2.19 10.10 -1.75
C THR A 387 1.07 10.10 -0.72
N MET A 388 0.55 8.94 -0.29
CA MET A 388 -0.51 8.88 0.72
C MET A 388 0.01 9.13 2.13
N LEU A 389 1.29 8.85 2.43
CA LEU A 389 1.89 9.13 3.74
C LEU A 389 1.77 10.60 4.20
N PRO A 390 2.20 11.62 3.41
CA PRO A 390 2.00 13.02 3.79
C PRO A 390 0.52 13.43 3.80
N LEU A 391 -0.32 12.84 2.96
CA LEU A 391 -1.77 13.12 2.90
C LEU A 391 -2.54 12.54 4.11
N LEU A 392 -2.04 11.44 4.71
CA LEU A 392 -2.53 10.85 5.96
C LEU A 392 -2.03 11.62 7.19
N ALA A 393 -0.81 12.16 7.15
CA ALA A 393 -0.27 12.94 8.27
C ALA A 393 -0.90 14.36 8.36
N GLU A 394 -1.43 14.90 7.25
CA GLU A 394 -1.91 16.28 7.18
C GLU A 394 -3.08 16.61 8.12
N PRO A 395 -4.16 15.80 8.25
CA PRO A 395 -5.24 16.08 9.19
C PRO A 395 -4.75 16.21 10.64
N ILE A 396 -3.79 15.37 11.05
CA ILE A 396 -3.16 15.42 12.38
C ILE A 396 -2.37 16.72 12.55
N TYR A 397 -1.53 17.08 11.56
CA TYR A 397 -0.79 18.34 11.59
C TYR A 397 -1.70 19.57 11.64
N ARG A 398 -2.87 19.54 10.97
CA ARG A 398 -3.86 20.62 11.02
C ARG A 398 -4.49 20.74 12.40
N TYR A 399 -5.02 19.65 12.94
CA TYR A 399 -5.65 19.67 14.27
C TYR A 399 -4.65 20.10 15.36
N MET A 400 -3.45 19.51 15.39
CA MET A 400 -2.40 19.90 16.35
C MET A 400 -1.93 21.36 16.18
N ALA A 401 -2.03 21.93 14.98
CA ALA A 401 -1.70 23.34 14.73
C ALA A 401 -2.80 24.34 15.10
N THR A 402 -4.02 23.89 15.41
CA THR A 402 -5.09 24.77 15.93
C THR A 402 -4.77 25.34 17.31
N GLY A 403 -3.96 24.61 18.10
CA GLY A 403 -3.74 24.91 19.51
C GLY A 403 -4.91 24.52 20.42
N LEU A 404 -5.96 23.88 19.89
CA LEU A 404 -7.04 23.31 20.70
C LEU A 404 -6.56 22.14 21.55
N TYR A 405 -5.52 21.42 21.11
CA TYR A 405 -4.88 20.34 21.86
C TYR A 405 -3.63 20.83 22.62
N THR A 406 -3.75 20.99 23.95
CA THR A 406 -2.64 21.29 24.89
C THR A 406 -2.84 20.55 26.23
N PRO A 407 -1.85 19.81 26.76
CA PRO A 407 -0.43 19.89 26.48
C PRO A 407 0.06 18.98 25.35
N VAL A 408 1.31 19.17 24.94
CA VAL A 408 1.97 18.36 23.90
C VAL A 408 2.41 17.02 24.49
N PRO A 409 1.80 15.92 24.03
CA PRO A 409 2.32 15.07 22.95
C PRO A 409 1.58 15.35 21.62
N PRO A 410 1.69 14.51 20.57
CA PRO A 410 0.61 14.39 19.58
C PRO A 410 -0.67 13.85 20.22
N THR A 411 -1.83 14.16 19.64
CA THR A 411 -3.05 13.38 19.87
C THR A 411 -2.88 11.95 19.35
N HIS A 412 -3.72 11.02 19.77
CA HIS A 412 -3.73 9.61 19.34
C HIS A 412 -4.42 9.48 17.99
N ASP A 413 -5.63 10.02 17.95
CA ASP A 413 -6.53 10.06 16.81
C ASP A 413 -7.19 11.44 16.72
N LEU A 414 -8.13 11.60 15.80
CA LEU A 414 -8.89 12.82 15.55
C LEU A 414 -10.37 12.71 15.91
N GLY A 415 -10.80 11.70 16.66
CA GLY A 415 -12.16 11.59 17.17
C GLY A 415 -12.58 10.14 17.37
N ASP A 416 -13.34 9.90 18.45
CA ASP A 416 -13.64 8.55 18.95
C ASP A 416 -14.23 7.62 17.88
N HIS A 417 -15.10 8.13 17.03
CA HIS A 417 -15.95 7.32 16.16
C HIS A 417 -16.04 7.87 14.74
N TYR A 418 -15.62 7.06 13.77
CA TYR A 418 -15.82 7.33 12.35
C TYR A 418 -17.30 7.61 12.03
N PRO A 419 -17.60 8.55 11.11
CA PRO A 419 -16.72 9.40 10.32
C PRO A 419 -16.49 10.80 10.93
N ASN A 420 -16.34 10.89 12.26
CA ASN A 420 -16.27 12.17 12.99
C ASN A 420 -14.83 12.47 13.42
N ALA A 421 -14.07 13.17 12.56
CA ALA A 421 -12.72 13.66 12.88
C ALA A 421 -12.78 15.00 13.66
N THR A 422 -13.48 15.01 14.79
CA THR A 422 -13.84 16.20 15.58
C THR A 422 -12.85 16.61 16.68
N GLY A 423 -11.83 15.81 16.97
CA GLY A 423 -10.71 16.12 17.87
C GLY A 423 -11.00 16.02 19.37
N HIS A 424 -9.94 15.81 20.16
CA HIS A 424 -9.95 15.60 21.61
C HIS A 424 -9.56 16.87 22.39
N ASP A 425 -10.41 17.90 22.34
CA ASP A 425 -10.21 19.20 23.01
C ASP A 425 -10.23 19.13 24.56
N ASP A 426 -10.65 18.00 25.11
CA ASP A 426 -10.85 17.74 26.54
C ASP A 426 -9.69 16.95 27.18
N PHE A 427 -8.73 16.49 26.37
CA PHE A 427 -7.59 15.65 26.77
C PHE A 427 -7.96 14.26 27.28
N LEU A 428 -9.13 13.74 26.90
CA LEU A 428 -9.44 12.33 27.04
C LEU A 428 -8.59 11.54 26.04
N TYR A 429 -7.51 10.96 26.55
CA TYR A 429 -6.42 10.40 25.75
C TYR A 429 -6.07 8.99 26.25
N PRO A 430 -5.96 7.96 25.37
CA PRO A 430 -5.74 6.57 25.80
C PRO A 430 -4.37 6.31 26.44
N GLY A 431 -3.43 7.26 26.35
CA GLY A 431 -2.18 7.23 27.11
C GLY A 431 -1.01 6.58 26.37
N LEU A 432 -0.80 6.93 25.10
CA LEU A 432 0.30 6.45 24.24
C LEU A 432 1.39 7.52 23.94
N PRO A 433 1.76 8.45 24.85
CA PRO A 433 2.37 9.73 24.47
C PRO A 433 3.79 9.62 23.88
N ILE A 434 4.59 8.64 24.32
CA ILE A 434 5.90 8.33 23.74
C ILE A 434 5.77 7.63 22.40
N GLU A 435 4.76 6.76 22.26
CA GLU A 435 4.52 5.96 21.06
C GLU A 435 4.21 6.89 19.87
N GLU A 436 3.29 7.85 20.06
CA GLU A 436 2.88 8.77 18.99
C GLU A 436 3.94 9.82 18.65
N ALA A 437 4.62 10.37 19.64
CA ALA A 437 5.73 11.29 19.41
C ALA A 437 6.87 10.60 18.61
N GLY A 438 7.14 9.33 18.91
CA GLY A 438 8.10 8.52 18.14
C GLY A 438 7.59 8.17 16.74
N ASN A 439 6.32 7.78 16.61
CA ASN A 439 5.69 7.40 15.34
C ASN A 439 5.72 8.56 14.35
N MET A 440 5.24 9.74 14.74
CA MET A 440 5.21 10.92 13.86
C MET A 440 6.61 11.34 13.39
N LEU A 441 7.61 11.35 14.28
CA LEU A 441 8.99 11.72 13.92
C LEU A 441 9.63 10.68 12.97
N CYS A 442 9.40 9.39 13.19
CA CYS A 442 9.91 8.34 12.30
C CYS A 442 9.22 8.37 10.93
N MET A 443 7.89 8.60 10.89
CA MET A 443 7.10 8.71 9.66
C MET A 443 7.48 9.96 8.85
N ALA A 444 7.66 11.11 9.49
CA ALA A 444 8.11 12.33 8.83
C ALA A 444 9.47 12.13 8.15
N LEU A 445 10.44 11.54 8.86
CA LEU A 445 11.75 11.22 8.27
C LEU A 445 11.66 10.20 7.14
N ALA A 446 10.81 9.18 7.28
CA ALA A 446 10.58 8.17 6.24
C ALA A 446 10.07 8.82 4.94
N GLY A 447 9.03 9.66 5.04
CA GLY A 447 8.49 10.44 3.93
C GLY A 447 9.54 11.35 3.30
N MET A 448 10.29 12.11 4.10
CA MET A 448 11.39 12.96 3.61
C MET A 448 12.48 12.17 2.87
N ARG A 449 12.62 10.87 3.13
CA ARG A 449 13.73 10.03 2.65
C ARG A 449 13.30 8.85 1.76
N VAL A 450 12.07 8.81 1.25
CA VAL A 450 11.64 7.80 0.25
C VAL A 450 12.27 8.01 -1.13
N ALA A 451 12.72 9.24 -1.46
CA ALA A 451 13.51 9.57 -2.65
C ALA A 451 14.35 10.86 -2.46
N GLU A 452 15.18 11.20 -3.45
CA GLU A 452 15.75 12.56 -3.59
C GLU A 452 14.71 13.50 -4.24
N PRO A 453 14.27 14.58 -3.58
CA PRO A 453 13.20 15.46 -4.06
C PRO A 453 13.63 16.23 -5.31
N SER A 454 12.71 16.39 -6.27
CA SER A 454 12.92 17.24 -7.45
C SER A 454 11.69 18.09 -7.76
N THR A 455 11.92 19.36 -8.09
CA THR A 455 10.87 20.31 -8.52
C THR A 455 10.73 20.44 -10.03
N ALA A 456 11.70 19.94 -10.79
CA ALA A 456 11.61 19.83 -12.25
C ALA A 456 10.87 18.54 -12.64
N PRO A 457 9.96 18.58 -13.63
CA PRO A 457 9.56 17.39 -14.38
C PRO A 457 10.79 16.72 -14.99
N LEU A 458 10.71 15.43 -15.30
CA LEU A 458 11.78 14.76 -16.08
C LEU A 458 12.07 15.58 -17.34
N SER A 459 13.30 16.05 -17.50
CA SER A 459 13.70 16.83 -18.68
C SER A 459 13.55 15.98 -19.95
N VAL A 460 13.52 16.61 -21.13
CA VAL A 460 13.54 15.87 -22.40
C VAL A 460 14.77 14.97 -22.47
N HIS A 461 15.91 15.40 -21.91
CA HIS A 461 17.09 14.56 -21.77
C HIS A 461 16.83 13.37 -20.85
N GLN A 462 16.24 13.55 -19.66
CA GLN A 462 15.93 12.44 -18.75
C GLN A 462 14.86 11.48 -19.28
N ARG A 463 13.84 11.95 -20.01
CA ARG A 463 12.86 11.07 -20.70
C ARG A 463 13.51 10.29 -21.83
N LEU A 464 14.31 10.94 -22.67
CA LEU A 464 15.11 10.24 -23.69
C LEU A 464 16.16 9.33 -23.07
N GLN A 465 16.67 9.64 -21.87
CA GLN A 465 17.58 8.78 -21.12
C GLN A 465 16.84 7.62 -20.44
N HIS A 466 15.58 7.77 -20.03
CA HIS A 466 14.77 6.63 -19.57
C HIS A 466 14.46 5.67 -20.73
N LEU A 467 14.14 6.21 -21.91
CA LEU A 467 13.95 5.44 -23.14
C LEU A 467 15.26 4.81 -23.64
N TRP A 468 16.39 5.53 -23.53
CA TRP A 468 17.71 5.03 -23.89
C TRP A 468 18.21 3.98 -22.91
N ASP A 469 18.09 4.21 -21.60
CA ASP A 469 18.40 3.23 -20.55
C ASP A 469 17.53 1.98 -20.77
N SER A 470 16.22 2.12 -21.03
CA SER A 470 15.34 0.97 -21.37
C SER A 470 15.81 0.22 -22.63
N ALA A 471 16.27 0.95 -23.67
CA ALA A 471 16.78 0.35 -24.90
C ALA A 471 18.19 -0.27 -24.73
N SER A 472 19.03 0.28 -23.86
CA SER A 472 20.35 -0.27 -23.54
C SER A 472 20.25 -1.45 -22.58
N ASP A 473 19.32 -1.42 -21.62
CA ASP A 473 19.03 -2.54 -20.72
C ASP A 473 18.49 -3.73 -21.52
N TRP A 474 17.59 -3.49 -22.49
CA TRP A 474 17.16 -4.50 -23.47
C TRP A 474 18.34 -5.03 -24.33
N ALA A 475 19.25 -4.16 -24.77
CA ALA A 475 20.42 -4.56 -25.54
C ALA A 475 21.47 -5.33 -24.71
N GLU A 476 21.65 -4.98 -23.43
CA GLU A 476 22.55 -5.62 -22.47
C GLU A 476 21.99 -6.97 -21.99
N GLU A 477 20.67 -7.05 -21.76
CA GLU A 477 19.92 -8.30 -21.55
C GLU A 477 20.13 -9.26 -22.73
N LYS A 478 19.93 -8.78 -23.96
CA LYS A 478 20.20 -9.52 -25.21
C LYS A 478 21.67 -9.97 -25.35
N ARG A 479 22.62 -9.25 -24.74
CA ARG A 479 24.07 -9.49 -24.88
C ARG A 479 24.65 -10.38 -23.78
N THR A 480 24.04 -10.39 -22.59
CA THR A 480 24.59 -11.04 -21.38
C THR A 480 23.69 -12.13 -20.80
N GLY A 481 22.41 -12.19 -21.20
CA GLY A 481 21.42 -13.04 -20.52
C GLY A 481 21.08 -12.59 -19.10
N SER A 482 21.48 -11.37 -18.72
CA SER A 482 21.33 -10.82 -17.37
C SER A 482 20.74 -9.41 -17.44
N THR A 483 19.65 -9.16 -16.72
CA THR A 483 19.03 -7.83 -16.66
C THR A 483 19.84 -6.91 -15.75
N ALA A 484 20.36 -5.81 -16.30
CA ALA A 484 21.14 -4.78 -15.60
C ALA A 484 20.27 -3.86 -14.71
N ARG A 485 19.46 -4.50 -13.87
CA ARG A 485 18.25 -4.00 -13.20
C ARG A 485 18.49 -2.75 -12.35
N ARG A 486 18.09 -1.57 -12.87
CA ARG A 486 18.33 -0.25 -12.24
C ARG A 486 17.36 0.16 -11.13
N SER A 487 16.12 -0.32 -11.12
CA SER A 487 15.30 -0.40 -9.91
C SER A 487 14.98 -1.88 -9.62
N ARG A 488 15.15 -2.29 -8.37
CA ARG A 488 14.98 -3.70 -7.95
C ARG A 488 13.72 -3.92 -7.13
N VAL A 489 13.35 -2.96 -6.28
CA VAL A 489 12.22 -3.07 -5.36
C VAL A 489 11.44 -1.75 -5.26
N GLY A 490 10.12 -1.87 -5.08
CA GLY A 490 9.17 -0.77 -4.95
C GLY A 490 8.34 -0.58 -6.20
N TRP A 491 7.06 -0.26 -6.04
CA TRP A 491 6.17 0.14 -7.13
C TRP A 491 6.67 1.43 -7.79
N GLU A 492 6.45 1.59 -9.09
CA GLU A 492 6.79 2.79 -9.86
C GLU A 492 5.66 3.08 -10.85
N ALA A 493 5.15 4.31 -10.87
CA ALA A 493 4.14 4.78 -11.82
C ALA A 493 4.23 6.30 -12.02
N GLU A 494 3.81 6.80 -13.19
CA GLU A 494 3.65 8.24 -13.41
C GLU A 494 2.39 8.77 -12.71
N VAL A 495 2.53 9.80 -11.87
CA VAL A 495 1.41 10.47 -11.18
C VAL A 495 1.05 11.77 -11.88
N GLY A 496 0.13 11.68 -12.84
CA GLY A 496 -0.03 12.74 -13.84
C GLY A 496 1.16 12.78 -14.81
N ILE A 497 1.21 13.80 -15.66
CA ILE A 497 2.08 13.81 -16.85
C ILE A 497 3.58 13.88 -16.46
N GLY A 498 4.31 12.77 -16.55
CA GLY A 498 5.78 12.73 -16.43
C GLY A 498 6.35 12.96 -15.03
N ARG A 499 5.64 12.54 -13.97
CA ARG A 499 6.04 12.72 -12.55
C ARG A 499 6.32 11.41 -11.82
N ASP A 500 7.41 11.37 -11.07
CA ASP A 500 7.80 10.27 -10.18
C ASP A 500 7.10 10.41 -8.80
N HIS A 501 6.27 9.43 -8.45
CA HIS A 501 5.48 9.43 -7.21
C HIS A 501 6.30 9.41 -5.90
N ARG A 502 7.49 8.79 -5.86
CA ARG A 502 8.35 8.81 -4.66
C ARG A 502 9.01 10.18 -4.50
N ARG A 503 9.36 10.85 -5.61
CA ARG A 503 9.87 12.23 -5.57
C ARG A 503 8.80 13.25 -5.23
N GLU A 504 7.58 13.04 -5.70
CA GLU A 504 6.40 13.83 -5.32
C GLU A 504 6.19 13.75 -3.80
N ALA A 505 6.14 12.53 -3.24
CA ALA A 505 6.04 12.25 -1.81
C ALA A 505 7.20 12.85 -0.99
N ALA A 506 8.45 12.65 -1.41
CA ALA A 506 9.63 13.19 -0.74
C ALA A 506 9.64 14.73 -0.74
N ARG A 507 9.05 15.38 -1.75
CA ARG A 507 8.85 16.84 -1.77
C ARG A 507 7.75 17.26 -0.80
N MET A 508 6.59 16.59 -0.81
CA MET A 508 5.45 16.86 0.08
C MET A 508 5.86 16.78 1.55
N ALA A 509 6.45 15.66 1.98
CA ALA A 509 6.92 15.45 3.34
C ALA A 509 8.01 16.45 3.76
N ARG A 510 8.89 16.88 2.84
CA ARG A 510 9.90 17.93 3.09
C ARG A 510 9.33 19.36 3.13
N SER A 511 8.10 19.59 2.66
CA SER A 511 7.41 20.84 2.98
C SER A 511 6.82 20.74 4.38
N GLN A 512 5.92 19.78 4.62
CA GLN A 512 5.31 19.55 5.94
C GLN A 512 6.34 19.58 7.10
N ALA A 513 7.45 18.86 6.99
CA ALA A 513 8.47 18.82 8.05
C ALA A 513 9.22 20.15 8.26
N ARG A 514 9.34 21.00 7.22
CA ARG A 514 9.88 22.37 7.35
C ARG A 514 8.83 23.29 7.95
N ASP A 515 7.64 23.26 7.38
CA ASP A 515 6.56 24.21 7.64
C ASP A 515 5.87 23.91 9.01
N ARG A 516 6.13 22.72 9.59
CA ARG A 516 5.77 22.29 10.96
C ARG A 516 6.97 22.02 11.88
N TYR A 517 8.19 22.47 11.56
CA TYR A 517 9.41 22.09 12.31
C TYR A 517 9.31 22.28 13.83
N GLU A 518 8.77 23.42 14.29
CA GLU A 518 8.60 23.71 15.71
C GLU A 518 7.58 22.79 16.44
N LEU A 519 6.65 22.16 15.70
CA LEU A 519 5.75 21.16 16.26
C LEU A 519 6.49 19.81 16.42
N LEU A 520 7.25 19.39 15.40
CA LEU A 520 8.12 18.22 15.48
C LEU A 520 9.13 18.34 16.63
N LYS A 521 9.71 19.53 16.80
CA LYS A 521 10.65 19.84 17.88
C LYS A 521 10.03 19.70 19.27
N LYS A 522 8.79 20.14 19.47
CA LYS A 522 8.07 19.94 20.75
C LYS A 522 7.86 18.44 21.06
N TRP A 523 7.55 17.62 20.06
CA TRP A 523 7.46 16.17 20.24
C TRP A 523 8.82 15.54 20.59
N ALA A 524 9.91 16.01 19.99
CA ALA A 524 11.27 15.57 20.33
C ALA A 524 11.70 16.00 21.75
N VAL A 525 11.30 17.19 22.21
CA VAL A 525 11.50 17.61 23.62
C VAL A 525 10.72 16.70 24.57
N TYR A 526 9.45 16.39 24.28
CA TYR A 526 8.66 15.45 25.09
C TYR A 526 9.34 14.06 25.20
N LEU A 527 9.93 13.57 24.10
CA LEU A 527 10.72 12.32 24.11
C LEU A 527 12.02 12.42 24.90
N GLU A 528 12.69 13.57 24.95
CA GLU A 528 13.88 13.74 25.82
C GLU A 528 13.48 13.80 27.31
N GLU A 529 12.35 14.41 27.64
CA GLU A 529 11.89 14.51 29.03
C GLU A 529 11.37 13.18 29.58
N ASN A 530 10.67 12.38 28.77
CA ASN A 530 9.92 11.20 29.22
C ASN A 530 10.44 9.85 28.67
N GLY A 531 11.24 9.87 27.60
CA GLY A 531 11.53 8.68 26.78
C GLY A 531 12.40 7.60 27.41
N LEU A 532 13.34 7.96 28.30
CA LEU A 532 14.29 7.00 28.88
C LEU A 532 13.71 6.22 30.07
N TYR A 533 12.75 6.80 30.78
CA TYR A 533 12.07 6.17 31.92
C TYR A 533 10.55 6.35 31.78
N PRO A 534 9.90 5.62 30.84
CA PRO A 534 8.47 5.75 30.60
C PRO A 534 7.64 5.61 31.88
N GLY A 535 6.81 6.61 32.17
CA GLY A 535 5.75 6.51 33.17
C GLY A 535 4.71 5.45 32.80
N ASP A 536 3.74 5.24 33.68
CA ASP A 536 2.66 4.28 33.47
C ASP A 536 1.77 4.71 32.29
N GLN A 537 2.02 4.11 31.12
CA GLN A 537 1.40 4.46 29.85
C GLN A 537 1.30 3.21 28.96
N ARG A 538 0.48 3.26 27.90
CA ARG A 538 0.26 2.17 26.95
C ARG A 538 1.31 2.18 25.83
N THR A 539 1.41 1.06 25.14
CA THR A 539 1.96 0.94 23.78
C THR A 539 0.80 0.87 22.78
N THR A 540 1.11 0.82 21.48
CA THR A 540 0.17 0.44 20.40
C THR A 540 -0.52 -0.92 20.63
N ASP A 541 0.11 -1.80 21.40
CA ASP A 541 -0.52 -3.03 21.92
C ASP A 541 -1.36 -2.72 23.17
N ASP A 542 -2.26 -1.75 23.04
CA ASP A 542 -2.94 -1.05 24.14
C ASP A 542 -3.81 -1.99 25.01
N PHE A 543 -4.33 -3.04 24.38
CA PHE A 543 -5.07 -4.17 24.93
C PHE A 543 -4.29 -5.02 25.96
N PHE A 544 -2.99 -4.76 26.14
CA PHE A 544 -2.20 -5.28 27.26
C PHE A 544 -2.20 -4.39 28.51
N GLY A 545 -2.82 -3.21 28.43
CA GLY A 545 -2.85 -2.19 29.49
C GLY A 545 -1.57 -1.36 29.57
N SER A 546 -1.57 -0.37 30.47
CA SER A 546 -0.41 0.45 30.74
C SER A 546 0.64 -0.29 31.58
N ALA A 547 1.91 0.08 31.41
CA ALA A 547 2.95 -0.25 32.38
C ALA A 547 4.13 0.74 32.30
N PRO A 548 4.78 1.06 33.44
CA PRO A 548 5.99 1.89 33.46
C PRO A 548 7.22 1.09 32.98
N ASN A 549 8.22 1.81 32.47
CA ASN A 549 9.53 1.27 32.04
C ASN A 549 9.46 0.15 30.98
N GLN A 550 8.42 0.15 30.13
CA GLN A 550 8.31 -0.77 28.99
C GLN A 550 9.40 -0.45 27.95
N THR A 551 10.22 -1.45 27.63
CA THR A 551 11.43 -1.26 26.82
C THR A 551 11.13 -0.95 25.34
N SER A 552 9.98 -1.42 24.82
CA SER A 552 9.54 -1.08 23.45
C SER A 552 9.29 0.43 23.28
N LEU A 553 8.76 1.12 24.30
CA LEU A 553 8.59 2.57 24.31
C LEU A 553 9.93 3.30 24.34
N VAL A 554 10.92 2.80 25.07
CA VAL A 554 12.27 3.42 25.10
C VAL A 554 12.95 3.28 23.73
N VAL A 555 12.81 2.14 23.05
CA VAL A 555 13.28 1.97 21.66
C VAL A 555 12.57 2.95 20.72
N LYS A 556 11.25 3.14 20.86
CA LYS A 556 10.47 4.12 20.09
C LYS A 556 10.93 5.56 20.35
N ALA A 557 11.19 5.93 21.61
CA ALA A 557 11.72 7.24 21.97
C ALA A 557 13.10 7.50 21.36
N ILE A 558 14.03 6.54 21.45
CA ILE A 558 15.37 6.65 20.87
C ILE A 558 15.27 6.78 19.34
N ALA A 559 14.39 6.02 18.68
CA ALA A 559 14.15 6.10 17.24
C ALA A 559 13.55 7.46 16.84
N GLY A 560 12.60 8.00 17.60
CA GLY A 560 12.02 9.33 17.38
C GLY A 560 13.04 10.47 17.55
N LEU A 561 13.82 10.46 18.64
CA LEU A 561 14.90 11.42 18.89
C LEU A 561 15.97 11.38 17.80
N ARG A 562 16.44 10.17 17.44
CA ARG A 562 17.41 9.99 16.36
C ARG A 562 16.82 10.39 15.00
N SER A 563 15.51 10.22 14.80
CA SER A 563 14.83 10.71 13.60
C SER A 563 14.76 12.23 13.57
N MET A 564 14.46 12.91 14.69
CA MET A 564 14.50 14.37 14.78
C MET A 564 15.89 14.93 14.46
N SER A 565 16.96 14.29 14.96
CA SER A 565 18.35 14.65 14.61
C SER A 565 18.58 14.64 13.09
N GLU A 566 18.10 13.60 12.41
CA GLU A 566 18.23 13.47 10.95
C GLU A 566 17.28 14.40 10.17
N ILE A 567 16.09 14.73 10.69
CA ILE A 567 15.18 15.75 10.14
C ILE A 567 15.83 17.14 10.22
N ALA A 568 16.35 17.50 11.40
CA ALA A 568 17.05 18.75 11.65
C ALA A 568 18.25 18.91 10.70
N GLY A 569 19.06 17.86 10.53
CA GLY A 569 20.17 17.84 9.57
C GLY A 569 19.74 17.96 8.11
N ASP A 570 18.66 17.28 7.70
CA ASP A 570 18.10 17.37 6.34
C ASP A 570 17.41 18.71 6.03
N LEU A 571 17.14 19.53 7.05
CA LEU A 571 16.55 20.88 6.94
C LEU A 571 17.54 22.02 7.23
N GLY A 572 18.71 21.73 7.81
CA GLY A 572 19.80 22.69 8.07
C GLY A 572 19.91 23.21 9.51
N HIS A 573 19.16 22.65 10.45
CA HIS A 573 19.19 22.99 11.88
C HIS A 573 20.32 22.21 12.60
N THR A 574 21.57 22.62 12.39
CA THR A 574 22.77 21.88 12.85
C THR A 574 22.85 21.64 14.35
N ASP A 575 22.37 22.61 15.14
CA ASP A 575 22.51 22.59 16.59
C ASP A 575 21.52 21.58 17.20
N ASP A 576 20.28 21.57 16.69
CA ASP A 576 19.27 20.56 17.01
C ASP A 576 19.68 19.17 16.50
N GLN A 577 20.29 19.08 15.31
CA GLN A 577 20.84 17.83 14.77
C GLN A 577 21.84 17.19 15.74
N GLN A 578 22.81 17.97 16.22
CA GLN A 578 23.83 17.49 17.14
C GLN A 578 23.25 17.17 18.52
N HIS A 579 22.39 18.04 19.06
CA HIS A 579 21.71 17.81 20.34
C HIS A 579 20.94 16.48 20.34
N TYR A 580 20.01 16.27 19.40
CA TYR A 580 19.22 15.04 19.37
C TYR A 580 20.04 13.78 18.99
N LEU A 581 21.19 13.94 18.32
CA LEU A 581 22.17 12.85 18.13
C LEU A 581 22.79 12.43 19.48
N ASP A 582 23.26 13.39 20.27
CA ASP A 582 23.90 13.12 21.56
C ASP A 582 22.90 12.59 22.58
N VAL A 583 21.65 13.11 22.59
CA VAL A 583 20.57 12.61 23.44
C VAL A 583 20.18 11.17 23.08
N SER A 584 19.97 10.85 21.81
CA SER A 584 19.62 9.48 21.38
C SER A 584 20.77 8.49 21.59
N THR A 585 22.02 8.94 21.45
CA THR A 585 23.25 8.20 21.78
C THR A 585 23.31 7.88 23.28
N ARG A 586 23.13 8.89 24.14
CA ARG A 586 23.06 8.76 25.61
C ARG A 586 21.94 7.82 26.06
N PHE A 587 20.76 7.92 25.43
CA PHE A 587 19.61 7.08 25.75
C PHE A 587 19.81 5.63 25.32
N ARG A 588 20.40 5.37 24.15
CA ARG A 588 20.81 4.02 23.73
C ARG A 588 21.73 3.37 24.76
N ASP A 589 22.79 4.08 25.18
CA ASP A 589 23.79 3.48 26.09
C ASP A 589 23.18 3.17 27.46
N LYS A 590 22.35 4.07 28.00
CA LYS A 590 21.64 3.81 29.26
C LYS A 590 20.53 2.78 29.12
N PHE A 591 19.86 2.70 27.97
CA PHE A 591 18.92 1.62 27.66
C PHE A 591 19.62 0.26 27.67
N LEU A 592 20.78 0.11 27.03
CA LEU A 592 21.51 -1.16 26.99
C LEU A 592 22.06 -1.57 28.37
N GLU A 593 22.33 -0.62 29.27
CA GLU A 593 22.66 -0.89 30.67
C GLU A 593 21.46 -1.47 31.47
N LEU A 594 20.22 -1.03 31.16
CA LEU A 594 19.01 -1.31 31.94
C LEU A 594 18.10 -2.42 31.34
N ALA A 595 18.16 -2.59 30.02
CA ALA A 595 17.32 -3.50 29.24
C ALA A 595 18.03 -4.78 28.81
N LEU A 596 19.33 -4.94 29.02
CA LEU A 596 20.01 -6.20 28.72
C LEU A 596 19.79 -7.20 29.87
N ALA A 597 19.38 -8.43 29.55
CA ALA A 597 19.32 -9.51 30.54
C ALA A 597 20.71 -9.81 31.11
N LYS A 598 20.81 -10.15 32.40
CA LYS A 598 22.09 -10.39 33.09
C LYS A 598 22.88 -11.60 32.55
N ASP A 599 22.22 -12.49 31.82
CA ASP A 599 22.84 -13.62 31.12
C ASP A 599 23.26 -13.28 29.67
N GLY A 600 22.93 -12.07 29.19
CA GLY A 600 23.19 -11.61 27.83
C GLY A 600 22.30 -12.23 26.74
N THR A 601 21.24 -12.95 27.09
CA THR A 601 20.44 -13.74 26.12
C THR A 601 19.37 -12.93 25.39
N HIS A 602 18.82 -11.88 26.01
CA HIS A 602 17.70 -11.10 25.46
C HIS A 602 17.71 -9.64 25.90
N LEU A 603 16.88 -8.82 25.24
CA LEU A 603 16.41 -7.56 25.78
C LEU A 603 15.16 -7.81 26.64
N LEU A 604 15.11 -7.20 27.82
CA LEU A 604 13.99 -7.30 28.76
C LEU A 604 12.73 -6.64 28.17
N GLY A 605 11.54 -7.11 28.53
CA GLY A 605 10.27 -6.44 28.21
C GLY A 605 9.98 -5.22 29.10
N THR A 606 10.46 -5.25 30.34
CA THR A 606 10.38 -4.14 31.30
C THR A 606 11.69 -4.07 32.09
N TYR A 607 12.19 -2.86 32.38
CA TYR A 607 13.41 -2.69 33.19
C TYR A 607 13.35 -3.49 34.50
N ASN A 608 14.51 -4.03 34.91
CA ASN A 608 14.71 -4.88 36.08
C ASN A 608 14.03 -6.27 36.06
N ASN A 609 13.02 -6.53 35.23
CA ASN A 609 12.34 -7.83 35.18
C ASN A 609 13.10 -8.82 34.26
N GLN A 610 14.02 -9.58 34.86
CA GLN A 610 14.95 -10.50 34.19
C GLN A 610 14.33 -11.69 33.46
N THR A 611 13.03 -11.94 33.60
CA THR A 611 12.30 -12.99 32.87
C THR A 611 11.30 -12.43 31.85
N SER A 612 11.18 -11.10 31.74
CA SER A 612 10.32 -10.46 30.75
C SER A 612 11.03 -10.28 29.42
N TRP A 613 10.32 -10.42 28.32
CA TRP A 613 10.79 -10.13 26.97
C TRP A 613 9.62 -9.72 26.07
N VAL A 614 9.92 -9.00 24.99
CA VAL A 614 8.94 -8.67 23.94
C VAL A 614 9.51 -8.99 22.56
N THR A 615 8.62 -9.20 21.59
CA THR A 615 9.00 -9.15 20.17
C THR A 615 9.24 -7.68 19.81
N HIS A 616 10.52 -7.28 19.72
CA HIS A 616 10.93 -5.87 19.62
C HIS A 616 10.72 -5.27 18.21
N TYR A 617 9.47 -5.25 17.74
CA TYR A 617 9.10 -4.70 16.43
C TYR A 617 9.58 -3.24 16.26
N ASN A 618 9.59 -2.43 17.32
CA ASN A 618 10.06 -1.04 17.27
C ASN A 618 11.55 -0.87 16.88
N LEU A 619 12.38 -1.92 16.91
CA LEU A 619 13.73 -1.90 16.32
C LEU A 619 13.73 -1.81 14.79
N TYR A 620 12.57 -2.01 14.14
CA TYR A 620 12.39 -1.93 12.70
C TYR A 620 12.72 -0.54 12.15
N PHE A 621 12.40 0.53 12.90
CA PHE A 621 12.74 1.89 12.50
C PHE A 621 14.25 2.13 12.33
N ASP A 622 15.11 1.51 13.15
CA ASP A 622 16.57 1.61 12.98
C ASP A 622 17.04 0.99 11.65
N LYS A 623 16.42 -0.13 11.23
CA LYS A 623 16.70 -0.78 9.94
C LYS A 623 16.06 -0.07 8.74
N LEU A 624 14.81 0.35 8.87
CA LEU A 624 14.05 1.03 7.81
C LEU A 624 14.68 2.38 7.45
N LEU A 625 15.06 3.17 8.46
CA LEU A 625 15.58 4.52 8.27
C LEU A 625 17.13 4.56 8.16
N GLY A 626 17.80 3.43 8.42
CA GLY A 626 19.25 3.29 8.36
C GLY A 626 19.99 4.11 9.42
N LEU A 627 19.40 4.28 10.61
CA LEU A 627 19.88 5.21 11.63
C LEU A 627 21.16 4.73 12.33
N ASN A 628 21.37 3.41 12.34
CA ASN A 628 22.47 2.70 12.98
C ASN A 628 22.59 3.00 14.49
N ILE A 629 21.44 3.01 15.17
CA ILE A 629 21.33 3.21 16.62
C ILE A 629 21.96 2.01 17.35
N PHE A 630 21.46 0.80 17.11
CA PHE A 630 21.80 -0.36 17.95
C PHE A 630 22.95 -1.19 17.34
N PRO A 631 23.95 -1.60 18.14
CA PRO A 631 25.08 -2.36 17.63
C PRO A 631 24.64 -3.75 17.13
N ALA A 632 25.35 -4.27 16.13
CA ALA A 632 25.01 -5.53 15.46
C ALA A 632 24.92 -6.75 16.41
N SER A 633 25.58 -6.70 17.57
CA SER A 633 25.50 -7.70 18.64
C SER A 633 24.08 -7.88 19.19
N ILE A 634 23.26 -6.83 19.28
CA ILE A 634 21.88 -6.91 19.76
C ILE A 634 21.02 -7.70 18.77
N TYR A 635 21.14 -7.41 17.49
CA TYR A 635 20.45 -8.15 16.43
C TYR A 635 20.92 -9.62 16.37
N ALA A 636 22.22 -9.88 16.51
CA ALA A 636 22.78 -11.24 16.54
C ALA A 636 22.49 -12.03 17.84
N MET A 637 22.02 -11.35 18.88
CA MET A 637 21.48 -11.95 20.11
C MET A 637 19.99 -12.28 19.94
N LEU A 638 19.18 -11.31 19.51
CA LEU A 638 17.74 -11.51 19.26
C LEU A 638 17.46 -12.59 18.19
N ASP A 639 18.31 -12.71 17.17
CA ASP A 639 18.21 -13.75 16.12
C ASP A 639 18.36 -15.18 16.66
N LYS A 640 19.00 -15.33 17.83
CA LYS A 640 19.15 -16.61 18.55
C LYS A 640 18.07 -16.81 19.60
N PHE A 641 17.46 -15.74 20.09
CA PHE A 641 16.50 -15.77 21.19
C PHE A 641 15.08 -16.15 20.75
N TYR A 642 14.54 -15.52 19.71
CA TYR A 642 13.16 -15.82 19.28
C TYR A 642 12.93 -17.29 18.87
N PRO A 643 13.90 -18.03 18.27
CA PRO A 643 13.77 -19.46 18.02
C PRO A 643 13.62 -20.34 19.29
N THR A 644 14.01 -19.87 20.48
CA THR A 644 13.77 -20.62 21.73
C THR A 644 12.37 -20.40 22.30
N HIS A 645 11.59 -19.50 21.70
CA HIS A 645 10.20 -19.17 22.05
C HIS A 645 9.26 -19.38 20.85
N ALA A 646 9.68 -20.25 19.91
CA ALA A 646 8.95 -20.51 18.67
C ALA A 646 7.65 -21.30 18.93
N GLU A 647 6.54 -20.75 18.41
CA GLU A 647 5.21 -21.36 18.39
C GLU A 647 4.72 -21.51 16.94
N PRO A 648 3.74 -22.39 16.63
CA PRO A 648 3.30 -22.66 15.26
C PRO A 648 2.97 -21.42 14.41
N TYR A 649 2.37 -20.40 15.02
CA TYR A 649 1.99 -19.14 14.37
C TYR A 649 2.82 -17.93 14.86
N GLY A 650 4.02 -18.20 15.40
CA GLY A 650 5.02 -17.19 15.76
C GLY A 650 5.09 -16.94 17.26
N PRO A 651 6.23 -16.48 17.80
CA PRO A 651 6.39 -16.24 19.23
C PRO A 651 5.37 -15.22 19.74
N ALA A 652 5.04 -15.31 21.03
CA ALA A 652 4.20 -14.31 21.69
C ALA A 652 4.78 -12.89 21.53
N LEU A 653 3.88 -11.91 21.54
CA LEU A 653 4.25 -10.50 21.41
C LEU A 653 4.93 -9.96 22.67
N ASP A 654 4.41 -10.36 23.84
CA ASP A 654 4.95 -10.06 25.15
C ASP A 654 4.90 -11.31 26.05
N SER A 655 6.00 -11.58 26.75
CA SER A 655 6.12 -12.57 27.83
C SER A 655 5.00 -12.55 28.88
N ARG A 656 4.40 -11.38 29.15
CA ARG A 656 3.25 -11.19 30.07
C ARG A 656 1.98 -11.86 29.55
N PHE A 657 1.84 -12.01 28.22
CA PHE A 657 0.61 -12.43 27.54
C PHE A 657 0.91 -13.51 26.47
N PRO A 658 1.33 -14.72 26.89
CA PRO A 658 1.84 -15.78 25.99
C PRO A 658 0.80 -16.37 25.01
N THR A 659 -0.44 -15.89 25.05
CA THR A 659 -1.56 -16.29 24.17
C THR A 659 -1.86 -15.27 23.06
N ARG A 660 -1.02 -14.24 22.88
CA ARG A 660 -1.18 -13.20 21.84
C ARG A 660 0.08 -13.04 21.00
N ALA A 661 -0.07 -13.09 19.69
CA ALA A 661 0.90 -12.63 18.68
C ALA A 661 0.19 -11.70 17.67
N LYS A 662 0.95 -10.86 16.97
CA LYS A 662 0.42 -9.92 15.96
C LYS A 662 1.16 -10.01 14.63
N THR A 663 0.43 -10.18 13.53
CA THR A 663 0.99 -10.61 12.23
C THR A 663 1.81 -9.52 11.53
N ASP A 664 1.37 -8.27 11.63
CA ASP A 664 2.12 -7.06 11.28
C ASP A 664 3.45 -6.96 12.06
N TRP A 665 3.43 -7.24 13.37
CA TRP A 665 4.64 -7.23 14.20
C TRP A 665 5.58 -8.41 13.94
N LEU A 666 5.08 -9.60 13.59
CA LEU A 666 5.92 -10.71 13.10
C LEU A 666 6.66 -10.28 11.82
N ALA A 667 5.99 -9.57 10.90
CA ALA A 667 6.61 -9.07 9.67
C ALA A 667 7.66 -7.99 9.96
N TRP A 668 7.38 -7.02 10.83
CA TRP A 668 8.35 -6.01 11.28
C TRP A 668 9.57 -6.66 11.96
N ALA A 669 9.36 -7.66 12.82
CA ALA A 669 10.43 -8.42 13.46
C ALA A 669 11.26 -9.22 12.45
N SER A 670 10.65 -9.82 11.43
CA SER A 670 11.38 -10.49 10.34
C SER A 670 12.36 -9.56 9.61
N ALA A 671 11.99 -8.27 9.49
CA ALA A 671 12.77 -7.25 8.81
C ALA A 671 13.94 -6.70 9.63
N LEU A 672 14.17 -7.18 10.86
CA LEU A 672 15.36 -6.85 11.65
C LEU A 672 16.61 -7.61 11.16
N PHE A 673 16.43 -8.79 10.58
CA PHE A 673 17.47 -9.81 10.40
C PHE A 673 17.85 -10.04 8.92
N PRO A 674 19.06 -10.58 8.63
CA PRO A 674 19.46 -10.92 7.26
C PRO A 674 18.61 -12.07 6.67
N PRO A 675 18.50 -12.18 5.33
CA PRO A 675 17.80 -13.29 4.68
C PRO A 675 18.28 -14.66 5.17
N ARG A 676 17.35 -15.60 5.37
CA ARG A 676 17.59 -16.96 5.89
C ARG A 676 18.16 -17.05 7.32
N SER A 677 18.08 -15.98 8.13
CA SER A 677 18.36 -16.09 9.57
C SER A 677 17.30 -16.98 10.26
N PRO A 678 17.63 -17.61 11.41
CA PRO A 678 16.67 -18.39 12.19
C PRO A 678 15.40 -17.59 12.54
N SER A 679 15.54 -16.37 13.07
CA SER A 679 14.37 -15.55 13.43
C SER A 679 13.55 -15.11 12.22
N ARG A 680 14.19 -14.63 11.15
CA ARG A 680 13.46 -14.23 9.92
C ARG A 680 12.71 -15.41 9.30
N THR A 681 13.32 -16.58 9.30
CA THR A 681 12.69 -17.82 8.81
C THR A 681 11.48 -18.19 9.67
N LEU A 682 11.61 -18.14 11.00
CA LEU A 682 10.49 -18.35 11.94
C LEU A 682 9.33 -17.40 11.66
N PHE A 683 9.57 -16.09 11.74
CA PHE A 683 8.52 -15.07 11.59
C PHE A 683 7.75 -15.19 10.27
N LEU A 684 8.45 -15.41 9.14
CA LEU A 684 7.81 -15.50 7.82
C LEU A 684 7.12 -16.85 7.58
N HIS A 685 7.67 -17.95 8.12
CA HIS A 685 7.01 -19.26 8.10
C HIS A 685 5.69 -19.21 8.87
N SER A 686 5.69 -18.61 10.06
CA SER A 686 4.50 -18.45 10.91
C SER A 686 3.38 -17.70 10.19
N LEU A 687 3.69 -16.59 9.50
CA LEU A 687 2.71 -15.84 8.69
C LEU A 687 2.16 -16.67 7.53
N ALA A 688 3.03 -17.37 6.78
CA ALA A 688 2.59 -18.23 5.67
C ALA A 688 1.81 -19.47 6.15
N SER A 689 2.06 -19.95 7.36
CA SER A 689 1.28 -21.02 7.99
C SER A 689 -0.07 -20.53 8.50
N TYR A 690 -0.15 -19.33 9.12
CA TYR A 690 -1.43 -18.68 9.45
C TYR A 690 -2.32 -18.50 8.21
N LEU A 691 -1.73 -18.02 7.09
CA LEU A 691 -2.43 -17.84 5.81
C LEU A 691 -2.97 -19.14 5.21
N ARG A 692 -2.23 -20.26 5.33
CA ARG A 692 -2.59 -21.54 4.69
C ARG A 692 -3.48 -22.43 5.54
N GLN A 693 -3.31 -22.41 6.86
CA GLN A 693 -3.81 -23.46 7.76
C GLN A 693 -4.97 -22.99 8.65
N SER A 694 -5.06 -21.69 8.91
CA SER A 694 -6.08 -21.15 9.81
C SER A 694 -7.48 -21.18 9.17
N ARG A 695 -8.52 -21.23 10.02
CA ARG A 695 -9.93 -21.37 9.61
C ARG A 695 -10.74 -20.08 9.81
N ASN A 696 -10.04 -18.96 9.92
CA ASN A 696 -10.64 -17.65 10.16
C ASN A 696 -11.38 -17.15 8.91
N ALA A 697 -12.43 -16.34 9.10
CA ALA A 697 -13.15 -15.71 7.99
C ALA A 697 -12.31 -14.65 7.27
N VAL A 698 -11.28 -14.11 7.94
CA VAL A 698 -10.34 -13.10 7.42
C VAL A 698 -8.92 -13.40 7.89
N PHE A 699 -7.93 -12.78 7.25
CA PHE A 699 -6.54 -12.75 7.70
C PHE A 699 -6.38 -11.62 8.74
N GLY A 700 -6.68 -11.92 10.02
CA GLY A 700 -6.68 -10.96 11.13
C GLY A 700 -5.28 -10.56 11.60
N ASP A 701 -5.18 -9.42 12.30
CA ASP A 701 -3.88 -8.91 12.76
C ASP A 701 -3.47 -9.40 14.16
N SER A 702 -4.41 -9.73 15.05
CA SER A 702 -4.13 -10.34 16.37
C SER A 702 -4.57 -11.80 16.44
N ILE A 703 -3.63 -12.69 16.77
CA ILE A 703 -3.83 -14.15 16.73
C ILE A 703 -3.32 -14.87 17.99
N THR A 704 -3.76 -16.11 18.21
CA THR A 704 -3.15 -17.02 19.20
C THR A 704 -1.89 -17.69 18.62
N PRO A 705 -0.73 -17.64 19.31
CA PRO A 705 0.53 -18.26 18.85
C PRO A 705 0.43 -19.77 18.56
N GLN A 706 -0.36 -20.48 19.36
CA GLN A 706 -0.45 -21.94 19.35
C GLN A 706 -1.46 -22.47 18.32
N GLU A 707 -2.63 -21.83 18.19
CA GLU A 707 -3.77 -22.33 17.40
C GLU A 707 -4.08 -21.51 16.15
N GLY A 708 -3.64 -20.25 16.07
CA GLY A 708 -3.89 -19.39 14.91
C GLY A 708 -5.34 -18.92 14.80
N TRP A 709 -6.05 -18.78 15.92
CA TRP A 709 -7.35 -18.12 15.96
C TRP A 709 -7.18 -16.61 16.00
N SER A 710 -7.97 -15.89 15.21
CA SER A 710 -8.07 -14.42 15.33
C SER A 710 -8.87 -14.07 16.58
N VAL A 711 -8.40 -13.08 17.34
CA VAL A 711 -8.89 -12.80 18.71
C VAL A 711 -9.24 -11.31 18.86
N GLY A 712 -10.13 -10.85 17.98
CA GLY A 712 -10.37 -9.43 17.69
C GLY A 712 -9.54 -8.95 16.49
N PHE A 713 -9.61 -7.64 16.20
CA PHE A 713 -8.75 -6.94 15.24
C PHE A 713 -8.74 -7.58 13.84
N LEU A 714 -9.85 -7.40 13.13
CA LEU A 714 -10.15 -8.02 11.84
C LEU A 714 -9.98 -7.03 10.69
N SER A 715 -9.09 -7.35 9.74
CA SER A 715 -8.87 -6.58 8.49
C SER A 715 -8.48 -5.10 8.68
N ARG A 716 -7.75 -4.77 9.74
CA ARG A 716 -7.24 -3.41 9.98
C ARG A 716 -6.13 -3.02 8.97
N PRO A 717 -5.95 -1.72 8.67
CA PRO A 717 -4.90 -1.25 7.76
C PRO A 717 -3.46 -1.48 8.29
N VAL A 718 -3.31 -1.84 9.58
CA VAL A 718 -2.05 -2.32 10.18
C VAL A 718 -1.46 -3.52 9.42
N ALA A 719 -2.28 -4.27 8.67
CA ALA A 719 -1.86 -5.33 7.75
C ALA A 719 -0.87 -4.85 6.65
N GLY A 720 -0.73 -3.53 6.44
CA GLY A 720 0.38 -2.94 5.68
C GLY A 720 1.76 -3.24 6.28
N GLY A 721 1.84 -3.62 7.56
CA GLY A 721 3.05 -4.09 8.23
C GLY A 721 3.64 -5.35 7.61
N HIS A 722 2.82 -6.18 6.94
CA HIS A 722 3.30 -7.32 6.16
C HIS A 722 4.30 -6.92 5.06
N TYR A 723 4.27 -5.67 4.58
CA TYR A 723 5.20 -5.14 3.59
C TYR A 723 6.57 -4.73 4.18
N ALA A 724 6.86 -5.04 5.46
CA ALA A 724 8.09 -4.63 6.16
C ALA A 724 9.40 -4.87 5.37
N LEU A 725 9.55 -6.03 4.72
CA LEU A 725 10.74 -6.33 3.93
C LEU A 725 10.82 -5.50 2.64
N LEU A 726 9.69 -5.27 1.98
CA LEU A 726 9.58 -4.46 0.76
C LEU A 726 9.83 -2.97 1.05
N GLY A 727 9.19 -2.42 2.09
CA GLY A 727 9.39 -1.05 2.53
C GLY A 727 10.84 -0.77 2.96
N ARG A 728 11.45 -1.70 3.70
CA ARG A 728 12.88 -1.63 4.04
C ARG A 728 13.77 -1.62 2.79
N ALA A 729 13.54 -2.52 1.84
CA ALA A 729 14.34 -2.58 0.61
C ALA A 729 14.22 -1.30 -0.26
N VAL A 730 13.05 -0.66 -0.30
CA VAL A 730 12.89 0.66 -0.94
C VAL A 730 13.74 1.74 -0.25
N MET A 731 13.73 1.79 1.09
CA MET A 731 14.50 2.78 1.83
C MET A 731 16.01 2.53 1.76
N GLU A 732 16.44 1.26 1.73
CA GLU A 732 17.84 0.88 1.47
C GLU A 732 18.29 1.32 0.06
N GLN A 733 17.47 1.11 -0.98
CA GLN A 733 17.76 1.61 -2.33
C GLN A 733 17.84 3.15 -2.34
N ALA A 734 16.86 3.84 -1.75
CA ALA A 734 16.85 5.30 -1.67
C ALA A 734 18.07 5.87 -0.91
N ALA A 735 18.53 5.21 0.16
CA ALA A 735 19.74 5.58 0.88
C ALA A 735 21.01 5.38 0.03
N ALA A 736 21.11 4.29 -0.73
CA ALA A 736 22.20 4.06 -1.67
C ALA A 736 22.22 5.11 -2.80
N ASP A 737 21.07 5.51 -3.32
CA ASP A 737 20.96 6.53 -4.37
C ASP A 737 21.31 7.95 -3.86
N ARG A 738 20.90 8.31 -2.63
CA ARG A 738 21.40 9.52 -1.95
C ARG A 738 22.93 9.52 -1.83
N LEU A 739 23.53 8.39 -1.43
CA LEU A 739 24.98 8.27 -1.30
C LEU A 739 25.69 8.42 -2.66
N ARG A 740 25.19 7.75 -3.71
CA ARG A 740 25.68 7.90 -5.09
C ARG A 740 25.61 9.36 -5.56
N ALA A 741 24.49 10.05 -5.34
CA ALA A 741 24.32 11.46 -5.70
C ALA A 741 25.29 12.38 -4.95
N ARG A 742 25.48 12.18 -3.64
CA ARG A 742 26.44 12.93 -2.81
C ARG A 742 27.89 12.72 -3.30
N LEU A 743 28.28 11.48 -3.60
CA LEU A 743 29.62 11.15 -4.12
C LEU A 743 29.86 11.75 -5.52
N ALA A 744 28.86 11.72 -6.41
CA ALA A 744 28.92 12.34 -7.73
C ALA A 744 29.03 13.88 -7.65
N ALA A 745 28.34 14.51 -6.70
CA ALA A 745 28.46 15.95 -6.47
C ALA A 745 29.85 16.33 -5.92
N GLN A 746 30.45 15.50 -5.06
CA GLN A 746 31.81 15.69 -4.55
C GLN A 746 32.87 15.52 -5.65
N SER A 747 32.79 14.45 -6.45
CA SER A 747 33.73 14.22 -7.55
C SER A 747 33.62 15.31 -8.62
N GLY A 748 32.41 15.75 -8.99
CA GLY A 748 32.19 16.89 -9.88
C GLY A 748 32.83 18.19 -9.39
N ARG A 749 32.70 18.51 -8.09
CA ARG A 749 33.41 19.65 -7.47
C ARG A 749 34.93 19.47 -7.54
N MET A 750 35.46 18.28 -7.27
CA MET A 750 36.90 18.02 -7.35
C MET A 750 37.44 18.18 -8.78
N VAL A 751 36.72 17.71 -9.80
CA VAL A 751 37.07 17.90 -11.22
C VAL A 751 37.07 19.39 -11.59
N GLN A 752 36.08 20.17 -11.14
CA GLN A 752 36.06 21.62 -11.34
C GLN A 752 37.25 22.33 -10.68
N LEU A 753 37.64 21.90 -9.47
CA LEU A 753 38.78 22.44 -8.72
C LEU A 753 40.11 22.13 -9.43
N LEU A 754 40.29 20.91 -9.93
CA LEU A 754 41.44 20.50 -10.74
C LEU A 754 41.50 21.25 -12.07
N ALA A 755 40.36 21.46 -12.74
CA ALA A 755 40.28 22.25 -13.97
C ALA A 755 40.65 23.72 -13.73
N ALA A 756 40.19 24.32 -12.62
CA ALA A 756 40.54 25.68 -12.23
C ALA A 756 42.04 25.83 -11.90
N LEU A 757 42.63 24.85 -11.20
CA LEU A 757 44.08 24.80 -10.93
C LEU A 757 44.88 24.63 -12.23
N GLY A 758 44.43 23.78 -13.16
CA GLY A 758 45.02 23.61 -14.49
C GLY A 758 44.98 24.90 -15.32
N ALA A 759 43.83 25.57 -15.38
CA ALA A 759 43.69 26.87 -16.03
C ALA A 759 44.59 27.94 -15.38
N GLY A 760 44.70 27.96 -14.05
CA GLY A 760 45.61 28.81 -13.30
C GLY A 760 47.09 28.54 -13.65
N ALA A 761 47.49 27.28 -13.77
CA ALA A 761 48.84 26.89 -14.19
C ALA A 761 49.15 27.32 -15.63
N VAL A 762 48.21 27.12 -16.57
CA VAL A 762 48.33 27.61 -17.96
C VAL A 762 48.45 29.13 -18.00
N CYS A 763 47.64 29.86 -17.22
CA CYS A 763 47.75 31.32 -17.11
C CYS A 763 49.09 31.76 -16.52
N LEU A 764 49.63 31.04 -15.52
CA LEU A 764 50.94 31.31 -14.92
C LEU A 764 52.08 31.06 -15.93
N VAL A 765 51.99 30.01 -16.75
CA VAL A 765 52.94 29.73 -17.83
C VAL A 765 52.86 30.80 -18.92
N ALA A 766 51.66 31.16 -19.38
CA ALA A 766 51.45 32.23 -20.36
C ALA A 766 51.97 33.60 -19.85
N TRP A 767 51.73 33.92 -18.58
CA TRP A 767 52.26 35.13 -17.94
C TRP A 767 53.79 35.09 -17.83
N ARG A 768 54.39 33.96 -17.42
CA ARG A 768 55.85 33.78 -17.40
C ARG A 768 56.45 33.91 -18.81
N ALA A 769 55.81 33.35 -19.84
CA ALA A 769 56.22 33.49 -21.24
C ALA A 769 56.15 34.95 -21.71
N ALA A 770 55.02 35.63 -21.51
CA ALA A 770 54.86 37.05 -21.84
C ALA A 770 55.88 37.94 -21.10
N ARG A 771 56.18 37.64 -19.83
CA ARG A 771 57.20 38.34 -19.02
C ARG A 771 58.63 38.04 -19.50
N ARG A 772 58.88 36.88 -20.11
CA ARG A 772 60.15 36.50 -20.76
C ARG A 772 60.31 37.20 -22.12
N CYS A 773 59.25 37.26 -22.93
CA CYS A 773 59.23 38.04 -24.18
C CYS A 773 59.46 39.55 -23.90
N ARG A 774 58.79 40.12 -22.88
CA ARG A 774 59.04 41.51 -22.43
C ARG A 774 60.46 41.75 -21.90
N ARG A 775 61.21 40.71 -21.51
CA ARG A 775 62.64 40.81 -21.16
C ARG A 775 63.57 40.72 -22.37
N HIS A 776 63.25 39.91 -23.40
CA HIS A 776 64.01 39.92 -24.65
C HIS A 776 63.73 41.16 -25.51
N SER A 777 62.53 41.73 -25.44
CA SER A 777 62.14 43.01 -26.08
C SER A 777 62.91 44.26 -25.58
N ARG A 778 63.97 44.09 -24.79
CA ARG A 778 64.84 45.17 -24.27
C ARG A 778 66.33 45.02 -24.64
N LYS A 779 66.68 44.13 -25.58
CA LYS A 779 67.99 44.13 -26.26
C LYS A 779 67.79 43.96 -27.76
N GLY A 780 68.25 44.93 -28.55
CA GLY A 780 68.12 44.90 -30.02
C GLY A 780 67.30 46.06 -30.60
N TYR A 781 67.67 47.31 -30.29
CA TYR A 781 67.41 48.44 -31.19
C TYR A 781 68.73 48.79 -31.86
N VAL A 782 68.76 48.71 -33.19
CA VAL A 782 69.74 49.34 -34.08
C VAL A 782 68.91 49.97 -35.19
N GLU A 783 69.19 51.23 -35.53
CA GLU A 783 68.41 51.99 -36.52
C GLU A 783 68.83 51.68 -37.97
N LEU A 784 68.23 52.42 -38.92
CA LEU A 784 68.30 52.32 -40.39
C LEU A 784 67.29 51.31 -40.99
N GLY A 785 66.41 51.71 -41.91
CA GLY A 785 66.17 53.03 -42.50
C GLY A 785 64.81 53.12 -43.20
N ALA A 786 64.42 54.31 -43.65
CA ALA A 786 63.06 54.61 -44.11
C ALA A 786 62.70 54.09 -45.52
N SER A 787 61.42 53.69 -45.72
CA SER A 787 60.65 54.04 -46.93
C SER A 787 59.13 53.74 -46.84
N SER A 788 58.32 54.81 -46.95
CA SER A 788 57.00 54.93 -47.63
C SER A 788 55.99 53.76 -47.78
N SER A 789 54.73 54.07 -47.40
CA SER A 789 53.44 53.57 -47.98
C SER A 789 53.01 52.11 -47.73
N GLY A 790 51.72 51.74 -47.70
CA GLY A 790 50.50 52.58 -47.64
C GLY A 790 49.17 51.84 -47.88
N ARG A 791 48.05 52.41 -47.37
CA ARG A 791 46.62 52.16 -47.71
C ARG A 791 45.96 50.76 -47.57
N ARG A 792 44.92 50.76 -46.70
CA ARG A 792 43.52 50.31 -46.91
C ARG A 792 43.16 48.88 -47.39
N GLY A 793 42.21 48.29 -46.65
CA GLY A 793 41.02 47.59 -47.16
C GLY A 793 41.07 46.05 -47.17
N SER A 794 39.96 45.30 -47.30
CA SER A 794 38.54 45.49 -46.90
C SER A 794 37.64 44.40 -47.53
N GLY A 795 37.05 43.51 -46.72
CA GLY A 795 35.75 42.86 -46.98
C GLY A 795 35.68 41.61 -47.88
N VAL A 796 34.49 40.98 -47.85
CA VAL A 796 33.91 39.97 -48.79
C VAL A 796 34.69 38.62 -48.86
N SER A 797 34.25 37.45 -48.37
CA SER A 797 32.96 36.70 -48.29
C SER A 797 32.68 35.71 -49.44
N LEU A 798 31.85 34.69 -49.16
CA LEU A 798 31.19 33.71 -50.07
C LEU A 798 32.01 32.53 -50.65
N ALA A 799 31.87 31.38 -49.98
CA ALA A 799 31.31 30.10 -50.46
C ALA A 799 31.72 29.47 -51.82
N GLY A 800 32.06 28.16 -51.83
CA GLY A 800 32.20 27.37 -53.07
C GLY A 800 32.48 25.86 -52.94
N ARG A 801 31.41 25.04 -52.87
CA ARG A 801 31.24 23.64 -53.36
C ARG A 801 32.36 22.56 -53.26
N ARG A 802 32.00 21.47 -52.55
CA ARG A 802 32.08 20.02 -52.89
C ARG A 802 33.11 19.47 -53.92
N GLY A 803 33.78 18.38 -53.48
CA GLY A 803 34.25 17.25 -54.31
C GLY A 803 35.76 16.96 -54.16
N SER A 804 36.27 15.73 -54.26
CA SER A 804 35.73 14.36 -54.06
C SER A 804 36.86 13.35 -54.32
N GLU A 805 36.99 12.32 -53.48
CA GLU A 805 37.88 11.13 -53.65
C GLU A 805 39.41 11.36 -53.63
N GLY A 806 40.17 10.30 -53.31
CA GLY A 806 41.64 10.33 -53.20
C GLY A 806 42.20 9.49 -52.04
N VAL A 807 42.20 8.16 -52.17
CA VAL A 807 42.87 7.22 -51.24
C VAL A 807 44.35 7.06 -51.59
N TRP A 808 45.25 6.88 -50.62
CA TRP A 808 46.37 5.90 -50.65
C TRP A 808 47.22 5.85 -49.36
N LEU A 809 47.38 4.64 -48.81
CA LEU A 809 48.53 3.98 -48.16
C LEU A 809 49.43 4.65 -47.08
N ALA A 810 49.99 3.74 -46.24
CA ALA A 810 51.27 3.82 -45.52
C ALA A 810 51.40 4.84 -44.35
N GLU A 811 52.16 4.57 -43.28
CA GLU A 811 52.84 3.33 -42.83
C GLU A 811 53.02 3.36 -41.30
N SER A 812 53.48 2.25 -40.72
CA SER A 812 53.86 2.18 -39.29
C SER A 812 55.34 1.82 -39.14
N PRO A 813 56.00 2.33 -38.09
CA PRO A 813 57.15 1.63 -37.50
C PRO A 813 56.76 0.91 -36.21
N ARG A 814 57.14 -0.38 -36.10
CA ARG A 814 57.42 -1.02 -34.80
C ARG A 814 58.74 -0.46 -34.25
N SER A 815 59.12 -0.63 -32.99
CA SER A 815 59.79 -1.83 -32.45
C SER A 815 60.65 -1.39 -31.22
N VAL A 816 61.13 -2.17 -30.25
CA VAL A 816 60.98 -3.60 -29.84
C VAL A 816 61.75 -3.85 -28.50
N PHE A 817 61.46 -4.96 -27.78
CA PHE A 817 62.21 -5.56 -26.63
C PHE A 817 62.37 -4.72 -25.32
N GLU A 818 62.63 -5.27 -24.13
CA GLU A 818 62.64 -6.64 -23.53
C GLU A 818 62.27 -6.43 -22.02
N LEU A 819 61.56 -7.28 -21.24
CA LEU A 819 61.44 -8.74 -21.08
C LEU A 819 62.54 -9.35 -20.18
N GLU A 820 62.19 -9.58 -18.92
CA GLU A 820 62.89 -10.50 -17.99
C GLU A 820 61.83 -11.30 -17.19
N SER A 821 62.18 -12.45 -16.60
CA SER A 821 61.19 -13.49 -16.22
C SER A 821 61.49 -14.28 -14.93
N VAL A 822 60.51 -14.30 -14.00
CA VAL A 822 60.35 -15.23 -12.86
C VAL A 822 58.83 -15.38 -12.68
N VAL A 823 58.13 -16.51 -12.88
CA VAL A 823 58.41 -17.96 -12.74
C VAL A 823 58.51 -18.41 -11.29
N ASP A 824 57.38 -18.87 -10.75
CA ASP A 824 57.31 -20.15 -10.03
C ASP A 824 55.99 -20.83 -10.45
N GLU A 825 56.01 -22.17 -10.51
CA GLU A 825 54.90 -23.04 -10.89
C GLU A 825 54.41 -23.81 -9.66
N ASP A 826 53.15 -24.22 -9.65
CA ASP A 826 52.71 -25.48 -9.02
C ASP A 826 51.35 -25.88 -9.64
N GLU A 827 51.19 -27.17 -9.94
CA GLU A 827 50.04 -27.75 -10.66
C GLU A 827 49.04 -28.46 -9.72
N ASP A 828 48.10 -29.21 -10.32
CA ASP A 828 47.13 -30.14 -9.72
C ASP A 828 45.99 -29.54 -8.86
N ASP A 829 44.76 -30.08 -8.86
CA ASP A 829 44.35 -31.44 -9.26
C ASP A 829 42.96 -31.45 -9.95
N GLU A 830 42.82 -32.23 -11.03
CA GLU A 830 41.51 -32.60 -11.61
C GLU A 830 41.11 -34.01 -11.14
N ARG A 831 39.94 -34.16 -10.49
CA ARG A 831 38.88 -35.19 -10.72
C ARG A 831 38.13 -35.62 -9.47
N ARG A 832 36.79 -35.52 -9.52
CA ARG A 832 35.79 -36.56 -9.17
C ARG A 832 34.40 -35.97 -9.44
N ALA A 833 33.63 -36.40 -10.44
CA ALA A 833 33.19 -37.76 -10.80
C ALA A 833 32.12 -38.32 -9.85
N GLU A 834 31.05 -38.78 -10.49
CA GLU A 834 29.75 -39.23 -9.97
C GLU A 834 29.83 -40.29 -8.86
N ALA A 835 28.96 -40.18 -7.84
CA ALA A 835 27.94 -41.19 -7.50
C ALA A 835 27.31 -40.99 -6.11
N TRP A 836 25.98 -40.85 -6.05
CA TRP A 836 25.16 -41.84 -5.33
C TRP A 836 23.68 -41.74 -5.69
N SER A 837 23.08 -42.88 -6.02
CA SER A 837 21.63 -43.09 -5.98
C SER A 837 21.35 -44.54 -5.57
N ARG A 838 20.10 -44.80 -5.12
CA ARG A 838 19.54 -46.11 -4.73
C ARG A 838 20.03 -46.68 -3.39
N GLY A 839 19.13 -46.65 -2.41
CA GLY A 839 19.03 -47.62 -1.32
C GLY A 839 17.55 -47.86 -1.06
N ALA A 840 17.00 -49.02 -1.45
CA ALA A 840 15.55 -49.18 -1.61
C ALA A 840 14.97 -50.46 -0.98
N ALA A 841 13.79 -50.30 -0.39
CA ALA A 841 12.74 -51.28 -0.14
C ALA A 841 13.03 -52.50 0.76
N ARG A 842 12.21 -52.63 1.83
CA ARG A 842 11.56 -53.85 2.40
C ARG A 842 11.02 -53.46 3.80
N LEU A 843 9.86 -53.92 4.31
CA LEU A 843 8.97 -55.02 3.89
C LEU A 843 7.47 -54.71 4.16
N ARG A 844 6.62 -55.68 3.77
CA ARG A 844 5.16 -55.82 3.97
C ARG A 844 4.81 -55.85 5.48
N GLY A 845 3.58 -55.67 5.96
CA GLY A 845 2.26 -55.50 5.32
C GLY A 845 1.14 -56.05 6.25
N ASN A 846 -0.11 -56.12 5.76
CA ASN A 846 -1.32 -56.58 6.48
C ASN A 846 -1.80 -55.68 7.66
N SER A 847 -3.05 -55.69 8.14
CA SER A 847 -4.44 -55.79 7.60
C SER A 847 -5.37 -56.24 8.74
N TYR A 848 -6.68 -55.95 8.65
CA TYR A 848 -7.74 -56.20 9.66
C TYR A 848 -7.69 -55.30 10.91
N ALA A 849 -8.77 -55.14 11.70
CA ALA A 849 -10.20 -54.86 11.43
C ALA A 849 -11.00 -55.05 12.75
N GLU A 850 -12.00 -54.18 12.97
CA GLU A 850 -13.14 -54.35 13.91
C GLU A 850 -12.86 -54.57 15.41
N GLY A 851 -13.84 -54.24 16.26
CA GLY A 851 -13.73 -54.38 17.72
C GLY A 851 -14.48 -53.30 18.52
N MET A 852 -15.82 -53.36 18.53
CA MET A 852 -16.63 -52.74 19.60
C MET A 852 -16.71 -53.70 20.79
N GLU A 853 -16.74 -53.20 22.02
CA GLU A 853 -17.88 -53.39 22.96
C GLU A 853 -17.69 -52.63 24.29
N ASP A 854 -18.78 -52.50 25.05
CA ASP A 854 -18.92 -51.63 26.23
C ASP A 854 -18.48 -52.26 27.56
N ASN A 855 -18.31 -51.40 28.58
CA ASN A 855 -18.87 -51.47 29.97
C ASN A 855 -17.88 -50.91 31.02
N ALA A 856 -18.28 -50.45 32.22
CA ALA A 856 -19.46 -49.72 32.72
C ALA A 856 -19.27 -49.45 34.24
N LEU A 857 -19.98 -48.45 34.81
CA LEU A 857 -20.03 -48.09 36.26
C LEU A 857 -18.69 -47.54 36.83
N GLY A 858 -18.62 -46.59 37.76
CA GLY A 858 -19.60 -45.80 38.55
C GLY A 858 -18.81 -44.92 39.56
N LEU A 859 -19.34 -44.05 40.44
CA LEU A 859 -20.69 -43.53 40.77
C LEU A 859 -20.50 -42.24 41.62
N GLY A 860 -21.42 -41.27 41.60
CA GLY A 860 -21.52 -40.23 42.67
C GLY A 860 -21.89 -38.79 42.26
N GLY A 861 -23.13 -38.36 42.56
CA GLY A 861 -23.50 -36.95 42.79
C GLY A 861 -23.48 -36.61 44.30
N PRO A 862 -24.11 -35.53 44.81
CA PRO A 862 -25.12 -34.62 44.21
C PRO A 862 -24.65 -33.14 44.20
N GLY A 863 -25.45 -32.10 43.87
CA GLY A 863 -26.83 -31.98 43.39
C GLY A 863 -27.28 -30.51 43.20
N LEU A 864 -28.44 -30.30 42.54
CA LEU A 864 -28.99 -28.98 42.21
C LEU A 864 -30.10 -28.50 43.17
N PRO A 865 -30.28 -27.18 43.35
CA PRO A 865 -31.58 -26.54 43.51
C PRO A 865 -32.08 -25.86 42.20
N ARG A 866 -33.32 -25.36 42.19
CA ARG A 866 -34.05 -24.93 40.97
C ARG A 866 -34.47 -23.45 41.00
N LYS A 867 -34.59 -22.87 39.80
CA LYS A 867 -35.57 -21.86 39.32
C LYS A 867 -36.13 -20.81 40.30
N ARG A 868 -35.91 -19.53 39.96
CA ARG A 868 -36.89 -18.42 39.81
C ARG A 868 -36.09 -17.16 39.41
N GLU A 869 -36.59 -16.22 38.61
CA GLU A 869 -37.86 -16.15 37.85
C GLU A 869 -37.59 -16.10 36.34
#